data_AF-A0A4Q3VWU0-F1
#
_entry.id   AF-A0A4Q3VWU0-F1
#
_cell.length_a   1.000
_cell.length_b   1.000
_cell.length_c   1.000
_cell.angle_alpha   90.00
_cell.angle_beta   90.00
_cell.angle_gamma   90.00
#
_symmetry.space_group_name_H-M   'P 1'
#
loop_
_entity.id
_entity.type
_entity.pdbx_description
1 polymer ?
#
loop_
_entity_poly.entity_id
_entity_poly.type
_entity_poly.pdbx_seq_one_letter_code
_entity_poly.pdbx_strand_id
1 'polypeptide(L)'
;QDSLQARIVLIGDAGQLTNGKHPVVSAVQKHVKFDDKTIVLYLGDNLYKTGLPDNSIPTYSVAKAPLDSQIHISPNPNSKVYFIPGNHDWANGGDNGYASILRVQQYIDLLSNKNVRMLPRDGCPGPVEVDLTKDITMIILDSQWWIHENEKPGIESDCETKTEDEILLQLEDIIGKNRDKLILLATHHPFKSYGPHGGYFTLKQHIFPFTDINPKYYFPLPVIGSIYPLTRAVFGTSQDIKHPWYQHMIASIDNVIKENKNIIHLSGHEHSMQYIVDSGRHYIVSGSGSKTSRVSKGRYTEFSTPTTGFATLEVTKNRDVYAKFFEVDGDSMKQAFSAHMFRVEKVPEVPADTTRKVEYAFKDSVVISASDKYKNWNGFKKVLLGSNYHKEWSTPITLKEFNIRKEKGGLKVKSLGGGKQTKSLKLVDKRGKEWTLRTVDKDPSKALPFNLRGTIAENIVENMISASYPYAPLVVHQLASAAGIISAPPQFFFVPDDPALGEYRALFANTVCMLENRDPTVDDETDNSKSTSKVINKMLEDNDHHVDQELVLKARLLDMLIADFDRHADQWKWGTGDTGKGKLYYPIPRDRDQAFFKSDGLLVGYLSRRKMPFLEGFNYDIHNIKTMNSVAKDFDRLFLNNLEEHVWKKVIAEFQANISDDVIDSAVTKLPPPIAAMNASTIAAKLKSRRARILSGESGGSLK
;
A
#
# COMPACT_ATOMS: atom_id res chain seq x y z
N GLN A 1 30.23 6.76 -29.62
CA GLN A 1 29.69 7.52 -28.47
C GLN A 1 28.15 7.66 -28.51
N ASP A 2 27.47 7.43 -29.64
CA ASP A 2 26.00 7.55 -29.77
C ASP A 2 25.20 6.25 -29.49
N SER A 3 25.75 5.36 -28.65
CA SER A 3 25.12 4.09 -28.30
C SER A 3 24.44 4.09 -26.92
N LEU A 4 24.51 5.17 -26.14
CA LEU A 4 23.95 5.23 -24.79
C LEU A 4 22.45 5.59 -24.81
N GLN A 5 21.66 4.81 -24.07
CA GLN A 5 20.23 5.03 -23.84
C GLN A 5 19.97 5.72 -22.50
N ALA A 6 20.61 5.28 -21.42
CA ALA A 6 20.45 5.86 -20.09
C ALA A 6 21.75 5.76 -19.27
N ARG A 7 21.97 6.75 -18.41
CA ARG A 7 22.98 6.76 -17.36
C ARG A 7 22.29 6.99 -16.02
N ILE A 8 22.46 6.06 -15.10
CA ILE A 8 21.92 6.16 -13.73
C ILE A 8 23.11 6.33 -12.79
N VAL A 9 23.20 7.48 -12.13
CA VAL A 9 24.21 7.79 -11.12
C VAL A 9 23.66 7.41 -9.75
N LEU A 10 24.40 6.61 -8.99
CA LEU A 10 23.97 6.00 -7.72
C LEU A 10 24.78 6.58 -6.56
N ILE A 11 24.14 7.27 -5.63
CA ILE A 11 24.82 7.92 -4.49
C ILE A 11 24.02 7.63 -3.21
N GLY A 12 24.49 6.75 -2.34
CA GLY A 12 23.91 6.54 -1.02
C GLY A 12 24.68 7.30 0.06
N ASP A 13 24.04 7.49 1.22
CA ASP A 13 24.71 7.89 2.46
C ASP A 13 25.41 9.25 2.31
N ALA A 14 24.69 10.17 1.66
CA ALA A 14 25.16 11.49 1.22
C ALA A 14 24.90 12.60 2.26
N GLY A 15 24.31 12.28 3.41
CA GLY A 15 23.78 13.25 4.36
C GLY A 15 24.77 14.03 5.22
N GLN A 16 26.04 14.16 4.81
CA GLN A 16 27.04 14.89 5.58
C GLN A 16 28.00 15.71 4.68
N LEU A 17 28.32 16.93 5.12
CA LEU A 17 29.39 17.75 4.56
C LEU A 17 30.73 17.45 5.24
N THR A 18 31.82 17.56 4.48
CA THR A 18 33.20 17.53 4.97
C THR A 18 33.86 18.87 4.65
N ASN A 19 34.33 19.59 5.66
CA ASN A 19 34.92 20.92 5.53
C ASN A 19 34.04 21.91 4.72
N GLY A 20 32.73 21.87 4.96
CA GLY A 20 31.74 22.75 4.31
C GLY A 20 31.38 22.38 2.86
N LYS A 21 31.88 21.26 2.32
CA LYS A 21 31.54 20.78 0.98
C LYS A 21 31.04 19.34 1.01
N HIS A 22 30.18 18.98 0.07
CA HIS A 22 29.74 17.60 -0.08
C HIS A 22 30.85 16.77 -0.74
N PRO A 23 31.24 15.59 -0.21
CA PRO A 23 32.41 14.85 -0.69
C PRO A 23 32.33 14.38 -2.15
N VAL A 24 31.16 13.97 -2.63
CA VAL A 24 30.99 13.41 -3.99
C VAL A 24 30.33 14.37 -5.00
N VAL A 25 29.38 15.22 -4.59
CA VAL A 25 28.55 16.04 -5.50
C VAL A 25 29.38 16.87 -6.48
N SER A 26 30.41 17.58 -6.01
CA SER A 26 31.24 18.45 -6.88
C SER A 26 31.98 17.65 -7.95
N ALA A 27 32.51 16.48 -7.60
CA ALA A 27 33.17 15.59 -8.56
C ALA A 27 32.18 15.07 -9.61
N VAL A 28 30.96 14.69 -9.20
CA VAL A 28 29.91 14.28 -10.14
C VAL A 28 29.54 15.43 -11.07
N GLN A 29 29.30 16.63 -10.54
CA GLN A 29 29.00 17.84 -11.33
C GLN A 29 30.05 18.13 -12.41
N LYS A 30 31.33 17.92 -12.08
CA LYS A 30 32.45 18.23 -12.96
C LYS A 30 32.69 17.15 -14.02
N HIS A 31 32.52 15.88 -13.68
CA HIS A 31 32.98 14.76 -14.51
C HIS A 31 31.85 13.94 -15.15
N VAL A 32 30.62 14.05 -14.66
CA VAL A 32 29.46 13.39 -15.26
C VAL A 32 28.73 14.36 -16.18
N LYS A 33 28.43 13.92 -17.40
CA LYS A 33 27.61 14.68 -18.34
C LYS A 33 26.15 14.60 -17.90
N PHE A 34 25.53 15.75 -17.62
CA PHE A 34 24.10 15.89 -17.32
C PHE A 34 23.31 16.23 -18.60
N ASP A 35 22.64 15.24 -19.14
CA ASP A 35 21.71 15.33 -20.28
C ASP A 35 20.36 14.65 -19.96
N ASP A 36 19.47 14.58 -20.95
CA ASP A 36 18.15 13.95 -20.84
C ASP A 36 18.19 12.43 -20.59
N LYS A 37 19.36 11.81 -20.77
CA LYS A 37 19.61 10.39 -20.49
C LYS A 37 20.14 10.15 -19.09
N THR A 38 20.46 11.22 -18.34
CA THR A 38 21.11 11.13 -17.05
C THR A 38 20.09 11.26 -15.92
N ILE A 39 20.08 10.25 -15.06
CA ILE A 39 19.26 10.17 -13.85
C ILE A 39 20.21 10.08 -12.66
N VAL A 40 19.95 10.85 -11.61
CA VAL A 40 20.63 10.70 -10.31
C VAL A 40 19.67 10.06 -9.34
N LEU A 41 20.14 9.02 -8.65
CA LEU A 41 19.41 8.31 -7.63
C LEU A 41 20.19 8.36 -6.32
N TYR A 42 19.62 9.06 -5.33
CA TYR A 42 20.09 9.03 -3.97
C TYR A 42 19.49 7.82 -3.23
N LEU A 43 20.35 6.95 -2.71
CA LEU A 43 19.99 5.63 -2.16
C LEU A 43 19.78 5.64 -0.64
N GLY A 44 19.22 6.73 -0.09
CA GLY A 44 18.93 6.87 1.34
C GLY A 44 20.06 7.48 2.16
N ASP A 45 19.69 7.81 3.40
CA ASP A 45 20.50 8.57 4.35
C ASP A 45 20.94 9.91 3.78
N ASN A 46 19.94 10.64 3.29
CA ASN A 46 20.09 11.94 2.66
C ASN A 46 20.44 13.03 3.69
N LEU A 47 20.15 12.80 4.98
CA LEU A 47 20.52 13.64 6.11
C LEU A 47 20.89 12.83 7.36
N TYR A 48 22.04 13.11 7.96
CA TYR A 48 22.44 12.54 9.25
C TYR A 48 22.20 13.51 10.44
N LYS A 49 21.95 13.02 11.66
CA LYS A 49 21.67 11.62 12.07
C LYS A 49 20.18 11.33 12.22
N THR A 50 19.31 12.32 12.17
CA THR A 50 17.89 12.14 12.47
C THR A 50 16.99 12.84 11.44
N GLY A 51 17.49 12.99 10.21
CA GLY A 51 16.79 13.66 9.13
C GLY A 51 16.74 15.18 9.35
N LEU A 52 15.67 15.81 8.86
CA LEU A 52 15.48 17.25 8.96
C LEU A 52 14.71 17.59 10.25
N PRO A 53 15.28 18.40 11.17
CA PRO A 53 14.56 18.86 12.36
C PRO A 53 13.49 19.91 11.98
N ASP A 54 12.68 20.30 12.96
CA ASP A 54 11.77 21.43 12.82
C ASP A 54 12.54 22.74 12.54
N ASN A 55 11.95 23.65 11.76
CA ASN A 55 12.61 24.89 11.34
C ASN A 55 12.83 25.89 12.49
N SER A 56 12.15 25.71 13.63
CA SER A 56 12.35 26.47 14.86
C SER A 56 13.63 26.06 15.61
N ILE A 57 14.22 24.91 15.30
CA ILE A 57 15.41 24.42 15.98
C ILE A 57 16.66 25.16 15.46
N PRO A 58 17.53 25.70 16.34
CA PRO A 58 18.69 26.50 15.93
C PRO A 58 19.65 25.84 14.94
N THR A 59 19.70 24.50 14.92
CA THR A 59 20.58 23.72 14.03
C THR A 59 19.98 23.42 12.66
N TYR A 60 18.76 23.88 12.36
CA TYR A 60 18.07 23.62 11.09
C TYR A 60 18.90 23.99 9.86
N SER A 61 19.55 25.16 9.87
CA SER A 61 20.37 25.65 8.75
C SER A 61 21.58 24.75 8.47
N VAL A 62 22.16 24.16 9.52
CA VAL A 62 23.27 23.21 9.40
C VAL A 62 22.75 21.84 8.94
N ALA A 63 21.62 21.40 9.49
CA ALA A 63 21.01 20.11 9.17
C ALA A 63 20.59 20.02 7.70
N LYS A 64 20.06 21.09 7.11
CA LYS A 64 19.60 21.09 5.71
C LYS A 64 20.73 21.20 4.66
N ALA A 65 21.91 21.66 5.05
CA ALA A 65 22.99 22.02 4.11
C ALA A 65 23.51 20.85 3.22
N PRO A 66 23.64 19.60 3.73
CA PRO A 66 23.94 18.46 2.87
C PRO A 66 22.85 18.24 1.81
N LEU A 67 21.58 18.37 2.18
CA LEU A 67 20.45 18.18 1.28
C LEU A 67 20.39 19.28 0.22
N ASP A 68 20.71 20.53 0.56
CA ASP A 68 20.86 21.63 -0.41
C ASP A 68 21.87 21.28 -1.51
N SER A 69 23.01 20.71 -1.13
CA SER A 69 24.05 20.29 -2.09
C SER A 69 23.55 19.18 -3.01
N GLN A 70 22.77 18.24 -2.46
CA GLN A 70 22.24 17.11 -3.22
C GLN A 70 21.14 17.52 -4.20
N ILE A 71 20.21 18.39 -3.79
CA ILE A 71 19.12 18.89 -4.64
C ILE A 71 19.69 19.58 -5.90
N HIS A 72 20.79 20.32 -5.75
CA HIS A 72 21.43 21.08 -6.82
C HIS A 72 22.51 20.30 -7.57
N ILE A 73 22.60 18.97 -7.43
CA ILE A 73 23.62 18.17 -8.10
C ILE A 73 23.56 18.30 -9.63
N SER A 74 22.37 18.43 -10.22
CA SER A 74 22.23 18.57 -11.67
C SER A 74 22.09 20.04 -12.07
N PRO A 75 23.03 20.60 -12.84
CA PRO A 75 22.85 21.91 -13.46
C PRO A 75 21.85 21.89 -14.64
N ASN A 76 21.48 20.69 -15.13
CA ASN A 76 20.55 20.53 -16.25
C ASN A 76 19.13 20.24 -15.74
N PRO A 77 18.12 21.06 -16.06
CA PRO A 77 16.73 20.85 -15.63
C PRO A 77 16.07 19.62 -16.27
N ASN A 78 16.64 19.04 -17.34
CA ASN A 78 16.11 17.84 -17.99
C ASN A 78 16.61 16.54 -17.35
N SER A 79 17.69 16.57 -16.56
CA SER A 79 18.14 15.40 -15.81
C SER A 79 17.29 15.23 -14.57
N LYS A 80 16.82 13.99 -14.33
CA LYS A 80 15.92 13.67 -13.21
C LYS A 80 16.74 13.31 -11.98
N VAL A 81 16.30 13.76 -10.81
CA VAL A 81 16.93 13.44 -9.53
C VAL A 81 15.88 12.82 -8.61
N TYR A 82 16.17 11.63 -8.10
CA TYR A 82 15.29 10.89 -7.20
C TYR A 82 15.98 10.66 -5.87
N PHE A 83 15.25 10.85 -4.77
CA PHE A 83 15.69 10.55 -3.41
C PHE A 83 14.87 9.38 -2.86
N ILE A 84 15.54 8.35 -2.35
CA ILE A 84 14.93 7.29 -1.54
C ILE A 84 15.25 7.58 -0.08
N PRO A 85 14.33 7.37 0.89
CA PRO A 85 14.64 7.50 2.31
C PRO A 85 15.52 6.36 2.84
N GLY A 86 16.43 6.69 3.75
CA GLY A 86 17.16 5.75 4.60
C GLY A 86 16.75 5.80 6.07
N ASN A 87 17.42 5.03 6.92
CA ASN A 87 17.07 4.95 8.33
C ASN A 87 17.30 6.28 9.06
N HIS A 88 18.34 7.04 8.70
CA HIS A 88 18.59 8.34 9.32
C HIS A 88 17.57 9.39 8.90
N ASP A 89 17.02 9.32 7.69
CA ASP A 89 15.91 10.16 7.25
C ASP A 89 14.64 9.88 8.09
N TRP A 90 14.41 8.62 8.46
CA TRP A 90 13.40 8.15 9.43
C TRP A 90 13.81 8.39 10.90
N ALA A 91 14.51 9.49 11.20
CA ALA A 91 14.98 9.81 12.55
C ALA A 91 15.76 8.66 13.23
N ASN A 92 16.58 7.93 12.46
CA ASN A 92 17.28 6.72 12.88
C ASN A 92 16.35 5.61 13.39
N GLY A 93 15.18 5.49 12.78
CA GLY A 93 14.15 4.54 13.16
C GLY A 93 13.38 4.89 14.44
N GLY A 94 13.54 6.09 14.99
CA GLY A 94 12.84 6.53 16.21
C GLY A 94 11.42 7.08 15.98
N ASP A 95 10.74 7.43 17.07
CA ASP A 95 9.32 7.85 17.10
C ASP A 95 9.00 9.06 16.19
N ASN A 96 9.95 9.97 16.03
CA ASN A 96 9.80 11.15 15.16
C ASN A 96 10.07 10.85 13.68
N GLY A 97 10.24 9.57 13.30
CA GLY A 97 10.65 9.16 11.97
C GLY A 97 9.68 9.61 10.88
N TYR A 98 8.38 9.37 11.07
CA TYR A 98 7.38 9.75 10.08
C TYR A 98 7.33 11.27 9.86
N ALA A 99 7.31 12.06 10.93
CA ALA A 99 7.36 13.53 10.83
C ALA A 99 8.64 14.02 10.15
N SER A 100 9.78 13.38 10.40
CA SER A 100 11.06 13.73 9.77
C SER A 100 11.02 13.50 8.25
N ILE A 101 10.49 12.36 7.79
CA ILE A 101 10.32 12.07 6.38
C ILE A 101 9.42 13.07 5.68
N LEU A 102 8.30 13.44 6.30
CA LEU A 102 7.41 14.46 5.75
C LEU A 102 8.13 15.81 5.61
N ARG A 103 8.93 16.22 6.60
CA ARG A 103 9.73 17.46 6.52
C ARG A 103 10.79 17.41 5.41
N VAL A 104 11.51 16.29 5.27
CA VAL A 104 12.49 16.11 4.18
C VAL A 104 11.81 16.23 2.83
N GLN A 105 10.69 15.53 2.63
CA GLN A 105 9.91 15.61 1.39
C GLN A 105 9.42 17.04 1.12
N GLN A 106 8.82 17.71 2.12
CA GLN A 106 8.33 19.08 1.96
C GLN A 106 9.46 20.04 1.59
N TYR A 107 10.63 19.88 2.22
CA TYR A 107 11.80 20.70 1.91
C TYR A 107 12.29 20.50 0.48
N ILE A 108 12.37 19.24 0.02
CA ILE A 108 12.68 18.93 -1.38
C ILE A 108 11.63 19.60 -2.28
N ASP A 109 10.34 19.43 -2.02
CA ASP A 109 9.27 19.95 -2.88
C ASP A 109 9.24 21.49 -2.95
N LEU A 110 9.62 22.18 -1.87
CA LEU A 110 9.71 23.65 -1.82
C LEU A 110 10.85 24.21 -2.69
N LEU A 111 11.98 23.51 -2.75
CA LEU A 111 13.18 23.97 -3.46
C LEU A 111 13.29 23.40 -4.87
N SER A 112 12.56 22.34 -5.16
CA SER A 112 12.75 21.56 -6.38
C SER A 112 12.06 22.21 -7.58
N ASN A 113 12.75 22.15 -8.71
CA ASN A 113 12.12 22.17 -10.03
C ASN A 113 11.42 20.82 -10.29
N LYS A 114 10.51 20.75 -11.28
CA LYS A 114 9.68 19.55 -11.58
C LYS A 114 10.46 18.22 -11.74
N ASN A 115 11.78 18.28 -11.94
CA ASN A 115 12.71 17.17 -12.18
C ASN A 115 13.35 16.54 -10.92
N VAL A 116 13.17 17.12 -9.73
CA VAL A 116 13.72 16.59 -8.46
C VAL A 116 12.59 16.14 -7.55
N ARG A 117 12.63 14.89 -7.05
CA ARG A 117 11.56 14.31 -6.22
C ARG A 117 12.08 13.30 -5.21
N MET A 118 11.45 13.25 -4.05
CA MET A 118 11.58 12.12 -3.12
C MET A 118 10.52 11.08 -3.41
N LEU A 119 10.92 9.81 -3.48
CA LEU A 119 10.05 8.65 -3.70
C LEU A 119 10.43 7.52 -2.72
N PRO A 120 9.45 6.79 -2.16
CA PRO A 120 8.01 7.05 -2.26
C PRO A 120 7.59 8.32 -1.53
N ARG A 121 6.39 8.83 -1.82
CA ARG A 121 5.86 10.07 -1.23
C ARG A 121 5.14 9.77 0.08
N ASP A 122 5.01 10.80 0.93
CA ASP A 122 4.16 10.80 2.13
C ASP A 122 4.52 9.71 3.15
N GLY A 123 5.78 9.26 3.16
CA GLY A 123 6.24 8.14 3.99
C GLY A 123 5.65 6.78 3.59
N CYS A 124 5.04 6.68 2.40
CA CYS A 124 4.46 5.43 1.91
C CYS A 124 5.54 4.39 1.60
N PRO A 125 5.21 3.08 1.65
CA PRO A 125 6.18 2.03 1.41
C PRO A 125 6.63 1.86 -0.06
N GLY A 126 5.82 2.29 -1.03
CA GLY A 126 5.94 1.81 -2.41
C GLY A 126 5.35 0.41 -2.58
N PRO A 127 5.57 -0.29 -3.71
CA PRO A 127 6.50 0.06 -4.77
C PRO A 127 6.01 1.24 -5.60
N VAL A 128 6.91 2.16 -5.90
CA VAL A 128 6.68 3.21 -6.90
C VAL A 128 7.36 2.81 -8.20
N GLU A 129 6.57 2.64 -9.25
CA GLU A 129 7.06 2.42 -10.60
C GLU A 129 7.47 3.74 -11.26
N VAL A 130 8.69 3.78 -11.79
CA VAL A 130 9.23 4.91 -12.53
C VAL A 130 9.71 4.42 -13.90
N ASP A 131 8.95 4.71 -14.94
CA ASP A 131 9.39 4.50 -16.32
C ASP A 131 10.54 5.45 -16.65
N LEU A 132 11.73 4.89 -16.82
CA LEU A 132 12.92 5.66 -17.21
C LEU A 132 13.02 5.76 -18.73
N THR A 133 12.83 4.64 -19.42
CA THR A 133 12.79 4.53 -20.88
C THR A 133 11.88 3.37 -21.28
N LYS A 134 11.64 3.18 -22.58
CA LYS A 134 10.89 2.00 -23.08
C LYS A 134 11.49 0.64 -22.69
N ASP A 135 12.78 0.60 -22.35
CA ASP A 135 13.51 -0.65 -22.06
C ASP A 135 13.99 -0.71 -20.59
N ILE A 136 13.71 0.31 -19.77
CA ILE A 136 14.19 0.40 -18.38
C ILE A 136 13.10 0.97 -17.48
N THR A 137 12.78 0.23 -16.42
CA THR A 137 11.88 0.66 -15.35
C THR A 137 12.61 0.59 -14.02
N MET A 138 12.44 1.60 -13.18
CA MET A 138 12.93 1.60 -11.81
C MET A 138 11.76 1.40 -10.86
N ILE A 139 11.93 0.51 -9.88
CA ILE A 139 10.98 0.23 -8.83
C ILE A 139 11.60 0.69 -7.52
N ILE A 140 10.99 1.67 -6.86
CA ILE A 140 11.47 2.21 -5.59
C ILE A 140 10.63 1.67 -4.44
N LEU A 141 11.30 1.13 -3.41
CA LEU A 141 10.69 0.68 -2.16
C LEU A 141 11.34 1.38 -0.96
N ASP A 142 10.52 1.89 -0.04
CA ASP A 142 11.00 2.34 1.26
C ASP A 142 11.26 1.12 2.16
N SER A 143 12.47 0.59 2.07
CA SER A 143 12.90 -0.52 2.91
C SER A 143 12.90 -0.20 4.40
N GLN A 144 13.04 1.07 4.79
CA GLN A 144 12.98 1.43 6.20
C GLN A 144 11.54 1.34 6.70
N TRP A 145 10.53 1.77 5.92
CA TRP A 145 9.13 1.57 6.27
C TRP A 145 8.83 0.10 6.64
N TRP A 146 9.39 -0.85 5.89
CA TRP A 146 9.17 -2.28 6.15
C TRP A 146 9.66 -2.70 7.53
N ILE A 147 10.88 -2.31 7.90
CA ILE A 147 11.53 -2.71 9.16
C ILE A 147 11.31 -1.71 10.31
N HIS A 148 10.56 -0.62 10.09
CA HIS A 148 10.29 0.41 11.09
C HIS A 148 9.22 -0.04 12.08
N GLU A 149 9.48 0.11 13.37
CA GLU A 149 8.58 -0.32 14.44
C GLU A 149 7.64 0.77 14.94
N ASN A 150 8.02 2.03 14.75
CA ASN A 150 7.27 3.17 15.25
C ASN A 150 6.20 3.63 14.25
N GLU A 151 5.56 4.75 14.53
CA GLU A 151 4.47 5.28 13.72
C GLU A 151 4.89 5.45 12.25
N LYS A 152 4.09 4.88 11.35
CA LYS A 152 4.26 4.96 9.91
C LYS A 152 2.90 4.86 9.21
N PRO A 153 2.75 5.36 7.97
CA PRO A 153 1.52 5.20 7.20
C PRO A 153 1.10 3.73 7.11
N GLY A 154 -0.15 3.42 7.46
CA GLY A 154 -0.70 2.07 7.41
C GLY A 154 -2.06 2.03 6.72
N ILE A 155 -2.96 1.14 7.17
CA ILE A 155 -4.30 0.94 6.62
C ILE A 155 -5.10 2.25 6.52
N GLU A 156 -4.90 3.15 7.48
CA GLU A 156 -5.65 4.41 7.56
C GLU A 156 -5.10 5.54 6.67
N SER A 157 -3.97 5.32 6.00
CA SER A 157 -3.31 6.32 5.17
C SER A 157 -3.90 6.43 3.75
N ASP A 158 -3.45 7.44 3.01
CA ASP A 158 -3.71 7.59 1.56
C ASP A 158 -2.64 6.90 0.68
N CYS A 159 -1.79 6.05 1.26
CA CYS A 159 -0.83 5.28 0.48
C CYS A 159 -1.54 4.31 -0.46
N GLU A 160 -0.98 4.14 -1.67
CA GLU A 160 -1.49 3.20 -2.67
C GLU A 160 -1.42 1.74 -2.21
N THR A 161 -0.43 1.44 -1.37
CA THR A 161 -0.17 0.18 -0.68
C THR A 161 0.02 0.48 0.81
N LYS A 162 -0.64 -0.30 1.67
CA LYS A 162 -0.79 -0.02 3.10
C LYS A 162 -0.32 -1.16 3.99
N THR A 163 -0.08 -2.33 3.41
CA THR A 163 0.33 -3.57 4.09
C THR A 163 1.43 -4.27 3.30
N GLU A 164 2.24 -5.10 3.96
CA GLU A 164 3.29 -5.90 3.31
C GLU A 164 2.75 -6.70 2.11
N ASP A 165 1.54 -7.26 2.23
CA ASP A 165 0.96 -8.05 1.15
C ASP A 165 0.55 -7.22 -0.05
N GLU A 166 0.01 -6.02 0.17
CA GLU A 166 -0.30 -5.09 -0.91
C GLU A 166 0.98 -4.62 -1.61
N ILE A 167 2.06 -4.41 -0.87
CA ILE A 167 3.39 -4.10 -1.43
C ILE A 167 3.84 -5.25 -2.34
N LEU A 168 3.76 -6.50 -1.87
CA LEU A 168 4.18 -7.68 -2.65
C LEU A 168 3.30 -7.92 -3.88
N LEU A 169 1.97 -7.77 -3.75
CA LEU A 169 1.03 -7.89 -4.87
C LEU A 169 1.27 -6.82 -5.93
N GLN A 170 1.48 -5.57 -5.52
CA GLN A 170 1.78 -4.49 -6.44
C GLN A 170 3.16 -4.65 -7.07
N LEU A 171 4.14 -5.19 -6.34
CA LEU A 171 5.45 -5.51 -6.87
C LEU A 171 5.37 -6.62 -7.92
N GLU A 172 4.60 -7.68 -7.66
CA GLU A 172 4.34 -8.76 -8.61
C GLU A 172 3.69 -8.23 -9.90
N ASP A 173 2.69 -7.34 -9.78
CA ASP A 173 2.03 -6.67 -10.90
C ASP A 173 3.01 -5.83 -11.74
N ILE A 174 3.82 -4.98 -11.10
CA ILE A 174 4.80 -4.13 -11.80
C ILE A 174 5.84 -5.00 -12.50
N ILE A 175 6.32 -6.05 -11.86
CA ILE A 175 7.33 -6.93 -12.45
C ILE A 175 6.75 -7.71 -13.64
N GLY A 176 5.53 -8.23 -13.52
CA GLY A 176 4.83 -8.93 -14.61
C GLY A 176 4.72 -8.07 -15.88
N LYS A 177 4.31 -6.80 -15.71
CA LYS A 177 4.21 -5.80 -16.79
C LYS A 177 5.54 -5.45 -17.44
N ASN A 178 6.64 -5.52 -16.71
CA ASN A 178 7.96 -5.03 -17.13
C ASN A 178 8.98 -6.15 -17.35
N ARG A 179 8.55 -7.41 -17.46
CA ARG A 179 9.42 -8.59 -17.59
C ARG A 179 10.43 -8.53 -18.75
N ASP A 180 10.15 -7.78 -19.81
CA ASP A 180 11.00 -7.60 -21.00
C ASP A 180 11.93 -6.37 -20.94
N LYS A 181 11.81 -5.57 -19.88
CA LYS A 181 12.67 -4.42 -19.57
C LYS A 181 13.77 -4.79 -18.58
N LEU A 182 14.78 -3.93 -18.48
CA LEU A 182 15.66 -3.89 -17.31
C LEU A 182 14.88 -3.30 -16.13
N ILE A 183 14.82 -4.03 -15.02
CA ILE A 183 14.22 -3.59 -13.78
C ILE A 183 15.32 -3.21 -12.79
N LEU A 184 15.30 -1.95 -12.34
CA LEU A 184 16.17 -1.44 -11.29
C LEU A 184 15.38 -1.42 -9.98
N LEU A 185 15.63 -2.40 -9.10
CA LEU A 185 14.97 -2.47 -7.79
C LEU A 185 15.79 -1.67 -6.78
N ALA A 186 15.32 -0.49 -6.40
CA ALA A 186 16.04 0.44 -5.57
C ALA A 186 15.46 0.50 -4.14
N THR A 187 16.32 0.23 -3.17
CA THR A 187 16.06 0.29 -1.73
C THR A 187 17.19 1.03 -1.04
N HIS A 188 17.01 1.50 0.20
CA HIS A 188 18.16 1.93 1.00
C HIS A 188 18.96 0.72 1.49
N HIS A 189 18.24 -0.24 2.07
CA HIS A 189 18.80 -1.45 2.68
C HIS A 189 19.27 -2.49 1.64
N PRO A 190 20.54 -2.94 1.68
CA PRO A 190 21.10 -3.94 0.76
C PRO A 190 20.63 -5.37 1.04
N PHE A 191 20.13 -6.05 0.01
CA PHE A 191 19.74 -7.46 0.13
C PHE A 191 20.96 -8.38 0.32
N LYS A 192 22.14 -7.90 -0.05
CA LYS A 192 23.40 -8.58 0.14
C LYS A 192 24.54 -7.59 0.35
N SER A 193 25.38 -7.84 1.34
CA SER A 193 26.54 -7.01 1.65
C SER A 193 27.64 -7.83 2.33
N TYR A 194 28.89 -7.44 2.09
CA TYR A 194 30.08 -7.90 2.81
C TYR A 194 30.65 -6.84 3.77
N GLY A 195 29.84 -5.85 4.14
CA GLY A 195 30.14 -4.81 5.11
C GLY A 195 29.68 -5.15 6.54
N PRO A 196 29.84 -4.20 7.48
CA PRO A 196 29.44 -4.37 8.87
C PRO A 196 27.98 -4.76 9.08
N HIS A 197 27.03 -4.17 8.35
CA HIS A 197 25.60 -4.49 8.48
C HIS A 197 25.26 -5.88 7.88
N GLY A 198 26.08 -6.37 6.96
CA GLY A 198 26.09 -7.77 6.51
C GLY A 198 26.64 -8.76 7.54
N GLY A 199 27.14 -8.30 8.69
CA GLY A 199 27.71 -9.13 9.74
C GLY A 199 29.16 -9.56 9.49
N TYR A 200 29.92 -8.81 8.67
CA TYR A 200 31.32 -9.09 8.38
C TYR A 200 32.26 -8.24 9.26
N PHE A 201 33.03 -8.93 10.11
CA PHE A 201 33.97 -8.35 11.06
C PHE A 201 35.36 -8.95 10.83
N THR A 202 36.41 -8.14 10.99
CA THR A 202 37.80 -8.65 10.90
C THR A 202 38.27 -9.16 12.27
N LEU A 203 39.39 -9.89 12.30
CA LEU A 203 40.01 -10.33 13.57
C LEU A 203 40.28 -9.15 14.53
N LYS A 204 40.62 -7.97 13.99
CA LYS A 204 40.79 -6.74 14.80
C LYS A 204 39.52 -6.39 15.56
N GLN A 205 38.34 -6.56 14.97
CA GLN A 205 37.06 -6.22 15.59
C GLN A 205 36.62 -7.25 16.62
N HIS A 206 37.03 -8.51 16.47
CA HIS A 206 36.84 -9.53 17.53
C HIS A 206 37.71 -9.26 18.77
N ILE A 207 38.86 -8.61 18.59
CA ILE A 207 39.79 -8.28 19.69
C ILE A 207 39.50 -6.88 20.25
N PHE A 208 39.13 -5.91 19.40
CA PHE A 208 38.95 -4.49 19.72
C PHE A 208 37.61 -3.94 19.15
N PRO A 209 36.45 -4.35 19.69
CA PRO A 209 35.15 -4.05 19.10
C PRO A 209 34.79 -2.55 19.06
N PHE A 210 35.33 -1.74 19.98
CA PHE A 210 35.04 -0.29 20.03
C PHE A 210 35.78 0.53 18.98
N THR A 211 36.66 -0.08 18.19
CA THR A 211 37.34 0.59 17.07
C THR A 211 36.36 1.03 15.97
N ASP A 212 35.15 0.46 15.93
CA ASP A 212 34.08 0.85 15.02
C ASP A 212 33.36 2.14 15.47
N ILE A 213 33.43 2.49 16.76
CA ILE A 213 32.87 3.74 17.30
C ILE A 213 33.91 4.86 17.17
N ASN A 214 35.17 4.56 17.47
CA ASN A 214 36.28 5.49 17.31
C ASN A 214 37.54 4.71 16.92
N PRO A 215 38.22 5.05 15.82
CA PRO A 215 39.44 4.35 15.38
C PRO A 215 40.56 4.30 16.42
N LYS A 216 40.53 5.14 17.45
CA LYS A 216 41.52 5.20 18.54
C LYS A 216 41.22 4.28 19.73
N TYR A 217 40.05 3.65 19.80
CA TYR A 217 39.62 2.84 20.94
C TYR A 217 40.13 1.39 20.87
N TYR A 218 41.44 1.22 20.98
CA TYR A 218 42.11 -0.10 21.05
C TYR A 218 42.04 -0.69 22.46
N PHE A 219 40.83 -0.97 22.94
CA PHE A 219 40.64 -1.69 24.21
C PHE A 219 40.48 -3.18 23.93
N PRO A 220 41.49 -4.02 24.24
CA PRO A 220 41.41 -5.45 23.97
C PRO A 220 40.39 -6.09 24.90
N LEU A 221 39.38 -6.73 24.33
CA LEU A 221 38.40 -7.53 25.08
C LEU A 221 38.42 -8.97 24.56
N PRO A 222 39.47 -9.77 24.83
CA PRO A 222 39.45 -11.19 24.50
C PRO A 222 38.30 -11.89 25.25
N VAL A 223 37.64 -12.86 24.62
CA VAL A 223 36.47 -13.62 25.13
C VAL A 223 35.16 -12.80 25.20
N ILE A 224 35.13 -11.62 25.82
CA ILE A 224 33.93 -10.76 25.94
C ILE A 224 33.71 -9.89 24.70
N GLY A 225 34.78 -9.41 24.07
CA GLY A 225 34.74 -8.63 22.82
C GLY A 225 34.38 -9.48 21.61
N SER A 226 34.45 -10.81 21.70
CA SER A 226 33.84 -11.73 20.73
C SER A 226 32.31 -11.68 20.81
N ILE A 227 31.73 -11.43 21.99
CA ILE A 227 30.28 -11.38 22.20
C ILE A 227 29.67 -10.21 21.43
N TYR A 228 30.27 -9.02 21.36
CA TYR A 228 29.64 -7.86 20.69
C TYR A 228 29.50 -8.02 19.15
N PRO A 229 30.53 -8.40 18.38
CA PRO A 229 30.40 -8.78 16.97
C PRO A 229 29.59 -10.06 16.79
N LEU A 230 29.67 -11.05 17.69
CA LEU A 230 28.83 -12.27 17.60
C LEU A 230 27.36 -11.97 17.88
N THR A 231 27.02 -11.15 18.87
CA THR A 231 25.63 -10.75 19.17
C THR A 231 25.10 -9.82 18.12
N ARG A 232 25.89 -8.93 17.52
CA ARG A 232 25.42 -8.16 16.36
C ARG A 232 25.32 -9.02 15.08
N ALA A 233 26.21 -9.99 14.92
CA ALA A 233 26.17 -10.97 13.83
C ALA A 233 25.18 -12.13 14.06
N VAL A 234 24.49 -12.22 15.18
CA VAL A 234 23.50 -13.28 15.50
C VAL A 234 22.14 -12.68 15.93
N PHE A 235 22.15 -11.55 16.62
CA PHE A 235 21.04 -10.78 17.20
C PHE A 235 21.12 -9.27 16.86
N GLY A 236 21.66 -8.90 15.69
CA GLY A 236 21.86 -7.51 15.26
C GLY A 236 20.64 -6.60 15.38
N THR A 237 20.82 -5.30 15.16
CA THR A 237 19.67 -4.37 15.16
C THR A 237 18.79 -4.61 13.95
N SER A 238 17.59 -4.01 13.90
CA SER A 238 16.73 -4.05 12.70
C SER A 238 17.43 -3.60 11.41
N GLN A 239 18.53 -2.85 11.54
CA GLN A 239 19.39 -2.33 10.49
C GLN A 239 20.49 -3.33 10.03
N ASP A 240 20.61 -4.49 10.66
CA ASP A 240 21.58 -5.51 10.27
C ASP A 240 20.86 -6.62 9.48
N ILE A 241 21.45 -7.06 8.35
CA ILE A 241 20.82 -8.01 7.41
C ILE A 241 20.29 -9.25 8.13
N LYS A 242 20.98 -9.73 9.15
CA LYS A 242 20.62 -10.96 9.89
C LYS A 242 19.41 -10.82 10.80
N HIS A 243 18.88 -9.62 11.00
CA HIS A 243 17.70 -9.40 11.83
C HIS A 243 16.46 -10.08 11.21
N PRO A 244 15.57 -10.70 12.02
CA PRO A 244 14.40 -11.43 11.49
C PRO A 244 13.50 -10.62 10.56
N TRP A 245 13.19 -9.36 10.87
CA TRP A 245 12.35 -8.54 9.99
C TRP A 245 13.01 -8.16 8.67
N TYR A 246 14.33 -7.93 8.70
CA TYR A 246 15.08 -7.64 7.49
C TYR A 246 15.16 -8.91 6.63
N GLN A 247 15.48 -10.06 7.22
CA GLN A 247 15.42 -11.35 6.52
C GLN A 247 14.01 -11.64 5.96
N HIS A 248 12.95 -11.30 6.71
CA HIS A 248 11.58 -11.44 6.24
C HIS A 248 11.29 -10.55 5.02
N MET A 249 11.73 -9.30 5.03
CA MET A 249 11.61 -8.39 3.88
C MET A 249 12.35 -8.95 2.65
N ILE A 250 13.62 -9.34 2.82
CA ILE A 250 14.44 -9.92 1.75
C ILE A 250 13.76 -11.16 1.18
N ALA A 251 13.38 -12.12 2.02
CA ALA A 251 12.76 -13.37 1.58
C ALA A 251 11.42 -13.14 0.87
N SER A 252 10.60 -12.21 1.39
CA SER A 252 9.30 -11.88 0.81
C SER A 252 9.43 -11.26 -0.57
N ILE A 253 10.33 -10.29 -0.74
CA ILE A 253 10.59 -9.65 -2.03
C ILE A 253 11.28 -10.62 -2.99
N ASP A 254 12.27 -11.40 -2.52
CA ASP A 254 12.97 -12.39 -3.34
C ASP A 254 12.04 -13.45 -3.91
N ASN A 255 11.01 -13.84 -3.16
CA ASN A 255 9.99 -14.79 -3.61
C ASN A 255 9.15 -14.26 -4.77
N VAL A 256 8.87 -12.96 -4.79
CA VAL A 256 8.12 -12.31 -5.89
C VAL A 256 8.98 -12.19 -7.14
N ILE A 257 10.26 -11.85 -6.98
CA ILE A 257 11.11 -11.50 -8.12
C ILE A 257 11.89 -12.69 -8.71
N LYS A 258 11.83 -13.88 -8.09
CA LYS A 258 12.72 -15.01 -8.39
C LYS A 258 12.76 -15.49 -9.84
N GLU A 259 11.66 -15.35 -10.58
CA GLU A 259 11.57 -15.80 -11.97
C GLU A 259 12.14 -14.77 -12.97
N ASN A 260 12.43 -13.54 -12.51
CA ASN A 260 12.84 -12.43 -13.37
C ASN A 260 14.37 -12.25 -13.36
N LYS A 261 14.99 -12.49 -14.51
CA LYS A 261 16.45 -12.42 -14.69
C LYS A 261 16.98 -11.01 -14.94
N ASN A 262 16.12 -10.10 -15.43
CA ASN A 262 16.50 -8.75 -15.82
C ASN A 262 16.45 -7.74 -14.65
N ILE A 263 16.78 -8.16 -13.43
CA ILE A 263 16.69 -7.31 -12.22
C ILE A 263 18.07 -7.01 -11.66
N ILE A 264 18.32 -5.74 -11.31
CA ILE A 264 19.48 -5.30 -10.53
C ILE A 264 19.00 -4.68 -9.22
N HIS A 265 19.52 -5.16 -8.09
CA HIS A 265 19.29 -4.55 -6.78
C HIS A 265 20.24 -3.37 -6.57
N LEU A 266 19.70 -2.21 -6.21
CA LEU A 266 20.45 -0.97 -5.95
C LEU A 266 20.24 -0.55 -4.50
N SER A 267 21.33 -0.28 -3.77
CA SER A 267 21.27 0.01 -2.32
C SER A 267 22.41 0.89 -1.83
N GLY A 268 22.20 1.54 -0.68
CA GLY A 268 23.19 2.30 0.09
C GLY A 268 23.46 1.59 1.43
N HIS A 269 23.28 2.31 2.54
CA HIS A 269 23.28 1.88 3.96
C HIS A 269 24.63 1.38 4.49
N GLU A 270 25.29 0.54 3.71
CA GLU A 270 26.67 0.15 3.95
C GLU A 270 27.58 1.24 3.42
N HIS A 271 28.41 1.82 4.29
CA HIS A 271 29.34 2.90 3.94
C HIS A 271 30.51 2.43 3.06
N SER A 272 30.24 1.74 1.96
CA SER A 272 31.20 1.16 1.04
C SER A 272 30.59 1.06 -0.37
N MET A 273 31.43 0.81 -1.36
CA MET A 273 30.98 0.44 -2.71
C MET A 273 31.19 -1.05 -2.94
N GLN A 274 30.17 -1.75 -3.44
CA GLN A 274 30.22 -3.18 -3.73
C GLN A 274 29.48 -3.54 -5.01
N TYR A 275 30.02 -4.49 -5.75
CA TYR A 275 29.32 -5.22 -6.81
C TYR A 275 29.39 -6.71 -6.48
N ILE A 276 28.22 -7.32 -6.30
CA ILE A 276 28.07 -8.72 -5.88
C ILE A 276 27.21 -9.45 -6.90
N VAL A 277 27.65 -10.63 -7.32
CA VAL A 277 26.90 -11.49 -8.25
C VAL A 277 26.70 -12.87 -7.62
N ASP A 278 25.45 -13.22 -7.33
CA ASP A 278 25.10 -14.52 -6.75
C ASP A 278 23.94 -15.15 -7.52
N SER A 279 24.15 -16.39 -7.97
CA SER A 279 23.11 -17.18 -8.63
C SER A 279 22.46 -16.45 -9.81
N GLY A 280 23.26 -15.68 -10.55
CA GLY A 280 22.82 -14.86 -11.70
C GLY A 280 22.14 -13.54 -11.33
N ARG A 281 22.01 -13.20 -10.05
CA ARG A 281 21.47 -11.92 -9.58
C ARG A 281 22.57 -10.91 -9.31
N HIS A 282 22.28 -9.65 -9.61
CA HIS A 282 23.23 -8.54 -9.51
C HIS A 282 22.84 -7.59 -8.39
N TYR A 283 23.77 -7.31 -7.48
CA TYR A 283 23.59 -6.38 -6.36
C TYR A 283 24.66 -5.29 -6.41
N ILE A 284 24.23 -4.04 -6.39
CA ILE A 284 25.09 -2.86 -6.30
C ILE A 284 24.82 -2.16 -4.97
N VAL A 285 25.87 -2.02 -4.17
CA VAL A 285 25.90 -1.19 -2.97
C VAL A 285 26.75 0.03 -3.29
N SER A 286 26.20 1.23 -3.11
CA SER A 286 26.88 2.50 -3.39
C SER A 286 26.66 3.50 -2.26
N GLY A 287 26.98 3.11 -1.02
CA GLY A 287 26.70 3.89 0.19
C GLY A 287 27.88 4.72 0.71
N SER A 288 28.86 5.07 -0.13
CA SER A 288 30.05 5.83 0.31
C SER A 288 30.03 7.31 -0.11
N GLY A 289 28.85 7.93 -0.15
CA GLY A 289 28.67 9.31 -0.61
C GLY A 289 29.26 10.37 0.33
N SER A 290 29.27 10.10 1.63
CA SER A 290 29.84 11.01 2.65
C SER A 290 30.60 10.33 3.80
N LYS A 291 30.41 9.02 4.00
CA LYS A 291 31.08 8.22 5.03
C LYS A 291 31.68 6.96 4.42
N THR A 292 32.64 6.39 5.12
CA THR A 292 33.25 5.11 4.73
C THR A 292 33.33 4.14 5.92
N SER A 293 33.21 2.86 5.62
CA SER A 293 33.40 1.75 6.54
C SER A 293 34.18 0.64 5.83
N ARG A 294 34.67 -0.32 6.61
CA ARG A 294 35.35 -1.50 6.07
C ARG A 294 34.41 -2.30 5.15
N VAL A 295 34.99 -3.06 4.24
CA VAL A 295 34.28 -4.06 3.46
C VAL A 295 35.18 -5.26 3.24
N SER A 296 34.61 -6.46 3.33
CA SER A 296 35.34 -7.71 3.09
C SER A 296 35.16 -8.18 1.65
N LYS A 297 36.13 -8.91 1.10
CA LYS A 297 35.96 -9.62 -0.17
C LYS A 297 35.40 -11.00 0.11
N GLY A 298 34.13 -11.22 -0.24
CA GLY A 298 33.46 -12.51 -0.10
C GLY A 298 33.48 -13.35 -1.37
N ARG A 299 32.87 -14.53 -1.29
CA ARG A 299 32.81 -15.52 -2.40
C ARG A 299 32.22 -14.97 -3.69
N TYR A 300 31.23 -14.08 -3.58
CA TYR A 300 30.44 -13.55 -4.70
C TYR A 300 30.80 -12.11 -5.05
N THR A 301 31.90 -11.58 -4.49
CA THR A 301 32.32 -10.18 -4.68
C THR A 301 33.09 -10.03 -5.99
N GLU A 302 32.51 -9.29 -6.93
CA GLU A 302 33.18 -8.84 -8.15
C GLU A 302 34.02 -7.58 -7.89
N PHE A 303 33.48 -6.65 -7.10
CA PHE A 303 34.17 -5.43 -6.68
C PHE A 303 33.76 -5.02 -5.27
N SER A 304 34.71 -4.49 -4.50
CA SER A 304 34.44 -3.88 -3.19
C SER A 304 35.53 -2.86 -2.84
N THR A 305 35.17 -1.67 -2.37
CA THR A 305 36.12 -0.68 -1.86
C THR A 305 35.55 0.14 -0.69
N PRO A 306 36.36 0.45 0.35
CA PRO A 306 35.95 1.27 1.49
C PRO A 306 36.26 2.77 1.28
N THR A 307 36.34 3.24 0.04
CA THR A 307 36.70 4.63 -0.30
C THR A 307 35.46 5.46 -0.60
N THR A 308 35.53 6.77 -0.36
CA THR A 308 34.50 7.72 -0.77
C THR A 308 34.30 7.68 -2.28
N GLY A 309 33.05 7.70 -2.73
CA GLY A 309 32.76 7.55 -4.15
C GLY A 309 31.31 7.19 -4.46
N PHE A 310 31.07 6.84 -5.72
CA PHE A 310 29.75 6.51 -6.25
C PHE A 310 29.83 5.50 -7.41
N ALA A 311 28.68 4.90 -7.75
CA ALA A 311 28.55 4.01 -8.89
C ALA A 311 27.71 4.63 -10.02
N THR A 312 27.89 4.16 -11.25
CA THR A 312 26.97 4.41 -12.35
C THR A 312 26.57 3.12 -13.04
N LEU A 313 25.32 3.09 -13.51
CA LEU A 313 24.83 2.15 -14.49
C LEU A 313 24.69 2.85 -15.84
N GLU A 314 25.30 2.30 -16.87
CA GLU A 314 25.15 2.76 -18.25
C GLU A 314 24.47 1.68 -19.07
N VAL A 315 23.31 2.02 -19.64
CA VAL A 315 22.53 1.13 -20.49
C VAL A 315 22.59 1.63 -21.93
N THR A 316 22.99 0.77 -22.84
CA THR A 316 23.12 1.10 -24.26
C THR A 316 21.82 0.85 -25.03
N LYS A 317 21.71 1.40 -26.25
CA LYS A 317 20.58 1.19 -27.18
C LYS A 317 20.45 -0.28 -27.63
N ASN A 318 21.52 -1.06 -27.55
CA ASN A 318 21.50 -2.52 -27.77
C ASN A 318 21.31 -3.31 -26.46
N ARG A 319 20.86 -2.63 -25.40
CA ARG A 319 20.47 -3.19 -24.10
C ARG A 319 21.58 -3.92 -23.34
N ASP A 320 22.84 -3.57 -23.61
CA ASP A 320 23.95 -3.97 -22.73
C ASP A 320 23.98 -3.06 -21.51
N VAL A 321 24.22 -3.66 -20.35
CA VAL A 321 24.29 -2.97 -19.07
C VAL A 321 25.72 -3.00 -18.55
N TYR A 322 26.24 -1.83 -18.19
CA TYR A 322 27.58 -1.67 -17.63
C TYR A 322 27.50 -1.02 -16.26
N ALA A 323 28.20 -1.59 -15.28
CA ALA A 323 28.45 -0.94 -14.00
C ALA A 323 29.83 -0.30 -14.00
N LYS A 324 29.94 0.90 -13.43
CA LYS A 324 31.21 1.61 -13.20
C LYS A 324 31.24 2.15 -11.78
N PHE A 325 32.38 2.05 -11.13
CA PHE A 325 32.57 2.58 -9.78
C PHE A 325 33.70 3.61 -9.78
N PHE A 326 33.46 4.72 -9.09
CA PHE A 326 34.33 5.88 -9.07
C PHE A 326 34.74 6.22 -7.65
N GLU A 327 36.04 6.26 -7.40
CA GLU A 327 36.62 6.77 -6.16
C GLU A 327 36.80 8.29 -6.30
N VAL A 328 36.47 9.02 -5.25
CA VAL A 328 36.49 10.48 -5.22
C VAL A 328 37.38 10.97 -4.09
N ASP A 329 38.26 11.91 -4.42
CA ASP A 329 39.07 12.67 -3.47
C ASP A 329 39.02 14.16 -3.85
N GLY A 330 38.27 14.95 -3.07
CA GLY A 330 37.92 16.32 -3.42
C GLY A 330 37.21 16.41 -4.77
N ASP A 331 37.75 17.21 -5.69
CA ASP A 331 37.20 17.36 -7.05
C ASP A 331 37.80 16.35 -8.05
N SER A 332 38.67 15.46 -7.58
CA SER A 332 39.28 14.40 -8.41
C SER A 332 38.39 13.15 -8.42
N MET A 333 38.33 12.48 -9.57
CA MET A 333 37.54 11.28 -9.76
C MET A 333 38.35 10.25 -10.52
N LYS A 334 38.41 9.03 -10.00
CA LYS A 334 39.09 7.89 -10.63
C LYS A 334 38.10 6.74 -10.81
N GLN A 335 37.98 6.22 -12.03
CA GLN A 335 37.24 4.98 -12.26
C GLN A 335 38.06 3.81 -11.69
N ALA A 336 37.61 3.23 -10.57
CA ALA A 336 38.28 2.11 -9.92
C ALA A 336 37.86 0.75 -10.50
N PHE A 337 36.65 0.67 -11.07
CA PHE A 337 36.15 -0.57 -11.64
C PHE A 337 35.16 -0.30 -12.77
N SER A 338 35.10 -1.23 -13.73
CA SER A 338 34.05 -1.29 -14.75
C SER A 338 33.80 -2.74 -15.14
N ALA A 339 32.53 -3.12 -15.27
CA ALA A 339 32.11 -4.43 -15.75
C ALA A 339 30.95 -4.31 -16.73
N HIS A 340 30.98 -5.12 -17.78
CA HIS A 340 29.78 -5.52 -18.51
C HIS A 340 29.02 -6.51 -17.64
N MET A 341 27.77 -6.22 -17.30
CA MET A 341 26.98 -7.04 -16.38
C MET A 341 26.26 -8.14 -17.15
N PHE A 342 25.39 -7.75 -18.08
CA PHE A 342 24.63 -8.62 -18.95
C PHE A 342 23.98 -7.80 -20.07
N ARG A 343 23.38 -8.50 -21.05
CA ARG A 343 22.44 -7.93 -22.01
C ARG A 343 21.02 -8.28 -21.58
N VAL A 344 20.14 -7.30 -21.51
CA VAL A 344 18.74 -7.51 -21.11
C VAL A 344 18.07 -8.47 -22.10
N GLU A 345 17.56 -9.59 -21.59
CA GLU A 345 16.85 -10.58 -22.40
C GLU A 345 15.45 -10.07 -22.70
N LYS A 346 15.03 -10.11 -23.96
CA LYS A 346 13.60 -9.98 -24.26
C LYS A 346 12.93 -11.29 -23.86
N VAL A 347 11.89 -11.19 -23.04
CA VAL A 347 10.96 -12.31 -22.91
C VAL A 347 10.37 -12.54 -24.31
N PRO A 348 10.45 -13.77 -24.86
CA PRO A 348 9.82 -14.08 -26.13
C PRO A 348 8.38 -13.60 -26.07
N GLU A 349 7.93 -12.85 -27.08
CA GLU A 349 6.51 -12.56 -27.19
C GLU A 349 5.78 -13.90 -27.08
N VAL A 350 4.86 -14.02 -26.11
CA VAL A 350 3.96 -15.17 -26.06
C VAL A 350 3.37 -15.21 -27.46
N PRO A 351 3.57 -16.31 -28.23
CA PRO A 351 3.13 -16.35 -29.61
C PRO A 351 1.71 -15.84 -29.64
N ALA A 352 1.45 -14.80 -30.44
CA ALA A 352 0.11 -14.26 -30.59
C ALA A 352 -0.79 -15.46 -30.78
N ASP A 353 -1.75 -15.65 -29.87
CA ASP A 353 -2.53 -16.89 -29.81
C ASP A 353 -3.00 -17.21 -31.24
N THR A 354 -2.40 -18.25 -31.82
CA THR A 354 -2.61 -18.64 -33.21
C THR A 354 -3.86 -19.49 -33.34
N THR A 355 -4.48 -19.85 -32.19
CA THR A 355 -5.88 -20.19 -32.21
C THR A 355 -6.65 -18.97 -32.74
N ARG A 356 -7.69 -19.20 -33.54
CA ARG A 356 -8.60 -18.13 -33.97
C ARG A 356 -8.84 -17.22 -32.77
N LYS A 357 -8.65 -15.91 -32.90
CA LYS A 357 -9.23 -14.95 -31.95
C LYS A 357 -10.73 -15.20 -31.98
N VAL A 358 -11.19 -16.12 -31.13
CA VAL A 358 -12.60 -16.26 -30.82
C VAL A 358 -12.84 -15.00 -30.02
N GLU A 359 -13.34 -13.96 -30.68
CA GLU A 359 -13.99 -12.90 -29.94
C GLU A 359 -15.02 -13.61 -29.07
N TYR A 360 -14.81 -13.55 -27.76
CA TYR A 360 -15.80 -14.04 -26.85
C TYR A 360 -17.09 -13.30 -27.20
N ALA A 361 -18.09 -14.06 -27.66
CA ALA A 361 -19.36 -13.49 -28.06
C ALA A 361 -20.09 -13.09 -26.77
N PHE A 362 -19.95 -11.83 -26.41
CA PHE A 362 -20.62 -11.28 -25.24
C PHE A 362 -22.12 -11.46 -25.39
N LYS A 363 -22.72 -12.03 -24.35
CA LYS A 363 -24.17 -12.11 -24.17
C LYS A 363 -24.63 -10.88 -23.40
N ASP A 364 -25.87 -10.48 -23.63
CA ASP A 364 -26.48 -9.40 -22.85
C ASP A 364 -26.58 -9.77 -21.37
N SER A 365 -26.70 -11.07 -21.06
CA SER A 365 -26.67 -11.59 -19.70
C SER A 365 -26.31 -13.08 -19.62
N VAL A 366 -25.95 -13.50 -18.41
CA VAL A 366 -25.72 -14.89 -18.00
C VAL A 366 -26.47 -15.19 -16.72
N VAL A 367 -26.75 -16.48 -16.49
CA VAL A 367 -27.34 -16.96 -15.24
C VAL A 367 -26.26 -17.66 -14.43
N ILE A 368 -25.82 -17.05 -13.33
CA ILE A 368 -24.72 -17.54 -12.49
C ILE A 368 -24.95 -17.14 -11.03
N SER A 369 -24.44 -17.95 -10.10
CA SER A 369 -24.46 -17.65 -8.66
C SER A 369 -23.32 -16.70 -8.28
N ALA A 370 -23.39 -16.04 -7.13
CA ALA A 370 -22.24 -15.28 -6.61
C ALA A 370 -21.08 -16.21 -6.24
N SER A 371 -21.38 -17.40 -5.71
CA SER A 371 -20.40 -18.45 -5.46
C SER A 371 -21.04 -19.83 -5.38
N ASP A 372 -20.39 -20.80 -6.02
CA ASP A 372 -20.77 -22.21 -5.96
C ASP A 372 -20.25 -22.95 -4.73
N LYS A 373 -19.32 -22.35 -3.98
CA LYS A 373 -18.70 -22.93 -2.77
C LYS A 373 -19.73 -23.32 -1.71
N TYR A 374 -20.86 -22.61 -1.67
CA TYR A 374 -21.85 -22.74 -0.61
C TYR A 374 -23.01 -23.72 -0.93
N LYS A 375 -23.00 -24.36 -2.11
CA LYS A 375 -24.06 -25.28 -2.57
C LYS A 375 -24.23 -26.53 -1.69
N ASN A 376 -23.12 -27.12 -1.23
CA ASN A 376 -23.10 -28.44 -0.59
C ASN A 376 -22.76 -28.35 0.89
N TRP A 377 -23.73 -27.94 1.72
CA TRP A 377 -23.52 -27.63 3.14
C TRP A 377 -24.33 -28.50 4.11
N ASN A 378 -23.67 -29.53 4.68
CA ASN A 378 -24.34 -30.64 5.37
C ASN A 378 -23.66 -30.98 6.73
N GLY A 379 -24.38 -31.72 7.58
CA GLY A 379 -23.82 -32.41 8.76
C GLY A 379 -23.45 -31.51 9.94
N PHE A 380 -22.46 -31.94 10.74
CA PHE A 380 -22.03 -31.24 11.96
C PHE A 380 -21.47 -29.84 11.70
N LYS A 381 -20.82 -29.62 10.55
CA LYS A 381 -20.31 -28.29 10.14
C LYS A 381 -21.44 -27.25 10.09
N LYS A 382 -22.62 -27.63 9.59
CA LYS A 382 -23.80 -26.76 9.51
C LYS A 382 -24.33 -26.35 10.88
N VAL A 383 -24.28 -27.24 11.87
CA VAL A 383 -24.70 -26.93 13.24
C VAL A 383 -23.71 -25.97 13.90
N LEU A 384 -22.41 -26.23 13.75
CA LEU A 384 -21.37 -25.43 14.40
C LEU A 384 -21.23 -24.03 13.78
N LEU A 385 -21.20 -23.93 12.45
CA LEU A 385 -20.87 -22.70 11.74
C LEU A 385 -22.09 -21.99 11.14
N GLY A 386 -23.24 -22.67 11.06
CA GLY A 386 -24.49 -22.08 10.55
C GLY A 386 -24.69 -22.29 9.05
N SER A 387 -25.91 -22.09 8.58
CA SER A 387 -26.25 -22.02 7.15
C SER A 387 -26.13 -20.59 6.60
N ASN A 388 -26.16 -19.58 7.48
CA ASN A 388 -25.96 -18.17 7.16
C ASN A 388 -26.73 -17.76 5.89
N TYR A 389 -26.05 -17.14 4.90
CA TYR A 389 -26.62 -16.77 3.60
C TYR A 389 -26.23 -17.73 2.46
N HIS A 390 -25.93 -19.00 2.76
CA HIS A 390 -25.48 -19.97 1.76
C HIS A 390 -26.44 -20.09 0.56
N LYS A 391 -27.75 -19.97 0.79
CA LYS A 391 -28.75 -20.04 -0.29
C LYS A 391 -28.63 -18.84 -1.23
N GLU A 392 -28.47 -17.65 -0.67
CA GLU A 392 -28.35 -16.41 -1.42
C GLU A 392 -27.05 -16.35 -2.22
N TRP A 393 -25.96 -16.87 -1.65
CA TRP A 393 -24.68 -17.02 -2.36
C TRP A 393 -24.75 -17.99 -3.54
N SER A 394 -25.45 -19.12 -3.37
CA SER A 394 -25.47 -20.23 -4.35
C SER A 394 -26.63 -20.18 -5.34
N THR A 395 -27.60 -19.28 -5.15
CA THR A 395 -28.74 -19.11 -6.06
C THR A 395 -28.29 -18.44 -7.35
N PRO A 396 -28.50 -19.06 -8.52
CA PRO A 396 -28.20 -18.42 -9.79
C PRO A 396 -29.08 -17.20 -10.05
N ILE A 397 -28.47 -16.12 -10.51
CA ILE A 397 -29.11 -14.85 -10.84
C ILE A 397 -28.70 -14.40 -12.24
N THR A 398 -29.53 -13.57 -12.87
CA THR A 398 -29.20 -12.96 -14.16
C THR A 398 -28.28 -11.77 -13.95
N LEU A 399 -27.07 -11.84 -14.51
CA LEU A 399 -26.06 -10.76 -14.49
C LEU A 399 -25.65 -10.38 -15.90
N LYS A 400 -25.27 -9.11 -16.09
CA LYS A 400 -24.62 -8.68 -17.32
C LYS A 400 -23.20 -9.23 -17.36
N GLU A 401 -22.70 -9.51 -18.56
CA GLU A 401 -21.29 -9.80 -18.74
C GLU A 401 -20.47 -8.51 -18.73
N PHE A 402 -19.35 -8.52 -18.01
CA PHE A 402 -18.41 -7.41 -17.98
C PHE A 402 -17.60 -7.39 -19.27
N ASN A 403 -17.78 -6.35 -20.08
CA ASN A 403 -16.96 -6.11 -21.26
C ASN A 403 -16.07 -4.88 -21.01
N ILE A 404 -14.79 -5.12 -20.70
CA ILE A 404 -13.84 -4.06 -20.36
C ILE A 404 -13.70 -3.00 -21.46
N ARG A 405 -13.94 -3.36 -22.73
CA ARG A 405 -13.83 -2.44 -23.88
C ARG A 405 -15.08 -1.57 -24.07
N LYS A 406 -16.22 -1.96 -23.51
CA LYS A 406 -17.52 -1.28 -23.67
C LYS A 406 -17.92 -0.53 -22.41
N GLU A 407 -17.74 -1.13 -21.24
CA GLU A 407 -18.13 -0.54 -19.96
C GLU A 407 -17.44 0.82 -19.76
N LYS A 408 -18.21 1.83 -19.35
CA LYS A 408 -17.76 3.23 -19.16
C LYS A 408 -17.01 3.82 -20.37
N GLY A 409 -17.36 3.38 -21.58
CA GLY A 409 -16.73 3.85 -22.82
C GLY A 409 -15.39 3.19 -23.13
N GLY A 410 -15.01 2.15 -22.39
CA GLY A 410 -13.75 1.43 -22.50
C GLY A 410 -12.84 1.74 -21.32
N LEU A 411 -12.69 0.77 -20.43
CA LEU A 411 -11.84 0.81 -19.26
C LEU A 411 -10.43 0.27 -19.60
N LYS A 412 -9.41 0.82 -18.93
CA LYS A 412 -8.05 0.29 -18.95
C LYS A 412 -7.65 -0.14 -17.55
N VAL A 413 -6.97 -1.27 -17.44
CA VAL A 413 -6.42 -1.69 -16.16
C VAL A 413 -5.21 -0.83 -15.82
N LYS A 414 -5.22 -0.20 -14.64
CA LYS A 414 -4.12 0.59 -14.10
C LYS A 414 -3.21 -0.30 -13.25
N SER A 415 -3.79 -1.04 -12.30
CA SER A 415 -3.05 -1.97 -11.44
C SER A 415 -3.97 -2.99 -10.77
N LEU A 416 -3.36 -4.00 -10.15
CA LEU A 416 -4.02 -4.78 -9.11
C LEU A 416 -4.20 -3.96 -7.83
N GLY A 417 -5.14 -4.38 -7.00
CA GLY A 417 -5.34 -3.86 -5.67
C GLY A 417 -6.12 -4.85 -4.81
N GLY A 418 -6.38 -4.44 -3.57
CA GLY A 418 -7.04 -5.29 -2.59
C GLY A 418 -6.05 -6.19 -1.86
N GLY A 419 -6.37 -6.50 -0.60
CA GLY A 419 -5.52 -7.31 0.27
C GLY A 419 -5.64 -8.82 0.00
N LYS A 420 -5.17 -9.63 0.97
CA LYS A 420 -5.14 -11.11 0.90
C LYS A 420 -6.50 -11.79 0.64
N GLN A 421 -7.62 -11.11 0.86
CA GLN A 421 -8.99 -11.67 0.82
C GLN A 421 -9.77 -11.31 -0.46
N THR A 422 -9.63 -10.07 -0.93
CA THR A 422 -10.43 -9.52 -2.04
C THR A 422 -9.49 -9.11 -3.15
N LYS A 423 -9.65 -9.72 -4.33
CA LYS A 423 -8.91 -9.32 -5.53
C LYS A 423 -9.65 -8.16 -6.19
N SER A 424 -8.93 -7.08 -6.53
CA SER A 424 -9.51 -5.97 -7.25
C SER A 424 -8.61 -5.45 -8.37
N LEU A 425 -9.24 -4.92 -9.43
CA LEU A 425 -8.57 -4.14 -10.46
C LEU A 425 -8.89 -2.67 -10.23
N LYS A 426 -7.85 -1.84 -10.17
CA LYS A 426 -7.97 -0.40 -10.37
C LYS A 426 -8.06 -0.16 -11.87
N LEU A 427 -9.17 0.41 -12.30
CA LEU A 427 -9.49 0.69 -13.70
C LEU A 427 -9.59 2.20 -13.92
N VAL A 428 -9.33 2.64 -15.14
CA VAL A 428 -9.50 4.04 -15.54
C VAL A 428 -10.31 4.14 -16.82
N ASP A 429 -11.28 5.05 -16.86
CA ASP A 429 -12.06 5.32 -18.08
C ASP A 429 -11.32 6.29 -19.03
N LYS A 430 -11.90 6.55 -20.20
CA LYS A 430 -11.31 7.48 -21.20
C LYS A 430 -11.19 8.94 -20.73
N ARG A 431 -11.93 9.34 -19.70
CA ARG A 431 -11.90 10.68 -19.11
C ARG A 431 -10.93 10.77 -17.93
N GLY A 432 -10.31 9.65 -17.54
CA GLY A 432 -9.39 9.58 -16.41
C GLY A 432 -10.07 9.23 -15.08
N LYS A 433 -11.37 8.94 -15.05
CA LYS A 433 -12.10 8.58 -13.82
C LYS A 433 -11.70 7.19 -13.37
N GLU A 434 -11.40 7.03 -12.08
CA GLU A 434 -11.01 5.76 -11.48
C GLU A 434 -12.22 4.91 -11.04
N TRP A 435 -12.14 3.62 -11.37
CA TRP A 435 -13.13 2.61 -11.04
C TRP A 435 -12.45 1.43 -10.34
N THR A 436 -13.17 0.74 -9.46
CA THR A 436 -12.71 -0.49 -8.83
C THR A 436 -13.60 -1.64 -9.27
N LEU A 437 -13.02 -2.68 -9.88
CA LEU A 437 -13.69 -3.95 -10.14
C LEU A 437 -13.18 -4.98 -9.12
N ARG A 438 -14.02 -5.43 -8.20
CA ARG A 438 -13.65 -6.34 -7.10
C ARG A 438 -14.41 -7.65 -7.16
N THR A 439 -13.76 -8.76 -6.78
CA THR A 439 -14.45 -10.05 -6.64
C THR A 439 -15.47 -9.98 -5.49
N VAL A 440 -16.65 -10.56 -5.72
CA VAL A 440 -17.70 -10.66 -4.68
C VAL A 440 -17.38 -11.83 -3.73
N ASP A 441 -17.05 -12.99 -4.30
CA ASP A 441 -16.52 -14.12 -3.54
C ASP A 441 -15.07 -13.82 -3.13
N LYS A 442 -14.76 -14.00 -1.85
CA LYS A 442 -13.45 -13.75 -1.25
C LYS A 442 -12.63 -15.04 -1.21
N ASP A 443 -11.32 -14.91 -1.33
CA ASP A 443 -10.38 -16.02 -1.31
C ASP A 443 -9.51 -15.94 -0.04
N PRO A 444 -9.95 -16.54 1.08
CA PRO A 444 -9.22 -16.45 2.34
C PRO A 444 -7.96 -17.28 2.39
N SER A 445 -7.70 -18.12 1.37
CA SER A 445 -6.53 -18.99 1.34
C SER A 445 -5.24 -18.19 1.51
N LYS A 446 -5.12 -17.01 0.90
CA LYS A 446 -3.94 -16.15 1.04
C LYS A 446 -3.89 -15.40 2.38
N ALA A 447 -5.03 -15.20 3.05
CA ALA A 447 -5.14 -14.51 4.34
C ALA A 447 -4.64 -15.33 5.51
N LEU A 448 -4.67 -16.65 5.37
CA LEU A 448 -4.23 -17.56 6.41
C LEU A 448 -2.73 -17.78 6.35
N PRO A 449 -2.05 -17.86 7.53
CA PRO A 449 -0.72 -18.44 7.63
C PRO A 449 -0.63 -19.77 6.89
N PHE A 450 0.51 -20.06 6.24
CA PHE A 450 0.65 -21.24 5.39
C PHE A 450 0.29 -22.55 6.12
N ASN A 451 0.57 -22.65 7.42
CA ASN A 451 0.23 -23.79 8.27
C ASN A 451 -1.27 -23.94 8.60
N LEU A 452 -2.09 -22.92 8.29
CA LEU A 452 -3.54 -22.92 8.50
C LEU A 452 -4.33 -23.05 7.19
N ARG A 453 -3.66 -22.95 6.03
CA ARG A 453 -4.26 -23.22 4.71
C ARG A 453 -4.54 -24.71 4.56
N GLY A 454 -5.67 -25.05 3.97
CA GLY A 454 -6.19 -26.41 3.86
C GLY A 454 -6.72 -27.01 5.16
N THR A 455 -6.87 -26.22 6.23
CA THR A 455 -7.29 -26.70 7.56
C THR A 455 -8.76 -26.36 7.88
N ILE A 456 -9.24 -26.78 9.06
CA ILE A 456 -10.55 -26.35 9.58
C ILE A 456 -10.60 -24.82 9.79
N ALA A 457 -9.47 -24.17 10.06
CA ALA A 457 -9.41 -22.72 10.24
C ALA A 457 -9.81 -21.97 8.96
N GLU A 458 -9.42 -22.48 7.78
CA GLU A 458 -9.85 -21.94 6.49
C GLU A 458 -11.36 -22.03 6.30
N ASN A 459 -11.94 -23.20 6.60
CA ASN A 459 -13.38 -23.40 6.56
C ASN A 459 -14.15 -22.46 7.52
N ILE A 460 -13.54 -22.08 8.65
CA ILE A 460 -14.14 -21.12 9.60
C ILE A 460 -14.16 -19.71 8.99
N VAL A 461 -13.04 -19.26 8.41
CA VAL A 461 -12.94 -17.93 7.79
C VAL A 461 -13.83 -17.83 6.54
N GLU A 462 -13.85 -18.86 5.69
CA GLU A 462 -14.77 -18.97 4.55
C GLU A 462 -16.25 -18.92 4.97
N ASN A 463 -16.59 -19.59 6.08
CA ASN A 463 -17.95 -19.55 6.59
C ASN A 463 -18.30 -18.19 7.19
N MET A 464 -17.36 -17.48 7.80
CA MET A 464 -17.60 -16.09 8.23
C MET A 464 -17.93 -15.17 7.04
N ILE A 465 -17.36 -15.41 5.85
CA ILE A 465 -17.74 -14.68 4.62
C ILE A 465 -19.20 -14.97 4.24
N SER A 466 -19.67 -16.21 4.41
CA SER A 466 -21.07 -16.57 4.12
C SER A 466 -22.10 -15.90 5.05
N ALA A 467 -21.66 -15.34 6.18
CA ALA A 467 -22.50 -14.56 7.09
C ALA A 467 -22.72 -13.12 6.63
N SER A 468 -21.94 -12.65 5.65
CA SER A 468 -22.21 -11.43 4.91
C SER A 468 -23.24 -11.67 3.79
N TYR A 469 -24.10 -10.68 3.55
CA TYR A 469 -25.12 -10.77 2.51
C TYR A 469 -24.57 -10.29 1.15
N PRO A 470 -24.45 -11.16 0.13
CA PRO A 470 -23.64 -10.88 -1.07
C PRO A 470 -24.12 -9.69 -1.91
N TYR A 471 -25.41 -9.36 -1.82
CA TYR A 471 -26.05 -8.31 -2.61
C TYR A 471 -26.49 -7.10 -1.79
N ALA A 472 -26.02 -6.99 -0.53
CA ALA A 472 -26.40 -5.90 0.36
C ALA A 472 -26.09 -4.51 -0.21
N PRO A 473 -24.95 -4.29 -0.91
CA PRO A 473 -24.62 -2.98 -1.47
C PRO A 473 -25.73 -2.37 -2.35
N LEU A 474 -26.50 -3.19 -3.08
CA LEU A 474 -27.61 -2.71 -3.93
C LEU A 474 -28.71 -2.02 -3.12
N VAL A 475 -29.05 -2.59 -1.95
CA VAL A 475 -30.07 -2.04 -1.04
C VAL A 475 -29.49 -0.84 -0.29
N VAL A 476 -28.26 -0.99 0.23
CA VAL A 476 -27.59 0.06 1.02
C VAL A 476 -27.43 1.34 0.22
N HIS A 477 -27.09 1.26 -1.07
CA HIS A 477 -26.97 2.45 -1.92
C HIS A 477 -28.29 3.24 -2.00
N GLN A 478 -29.44 2.57 -2.17
CA GLN A 478 -30.75 3.26 -2.21
C GLN A 478 -31.08 3.94 -0.89
N LEU A 479 -30.81 3.27 0.23
CA LEU A 479 -31.01 3.83 1.57
C LEU A 479 -30.07 5.02 1.82
N ALA A 480 -28.81 4.91 1.42
CA ALA A 480 -27.82 5.98 1.52
C ALA A 480 -28.27 7.21 0.73
N SER A 481 -28.68 7.04 -0.53
CA SER A 481 -29.18 8.14 -1.36
C SER A 481 -30.40 8.81 -0.75
N ALA A 482 -31.36 8.06 -0.20
CA ALA A 482 -32.53 8.63 0.47
C ALA A 482 -32.16 9.43 1.73
N ALA A 483 -31.13 9.01 2.46
CA ALA A 483 -30.59 9.74 3.61
C ALA A 483 -29.65 10.90 3.22
N GLY A 484 -29.42 11.17 1.93
CA GLY A 484 -28.49 12.20 1.46
C GLY A 484 -27.01 11.84 1.61
N ILE A 485 -26.69 10.56 1.84
CA ILE A 485 -25.32 10.07 2.01
C ILE A 485 -24.75 9.68 0.65
N ILE A 486 -23.59 10.24 0.32
CA ILE A 486 -22.89 9.96 -0.93
C ILE A 486 -22.26 8.57 -0.87
N SER A 487 -22.52 7.76 -1.88
CA SER A 487 -21.97 6.41 -2.03
C SER A 487 -21.85 6.05 -3.51
N ALA A 488 -20.90 5.18 -3.84
CA ALA A 488 -20.76 4.67 -5.20
C ALA A 488 -21.95 3.73 -5.52
N PRO A 489 -22.65 3.91 -6.65
CA PRO A 489 -23.66 2.95 -7.10
C PRO A 489 -22.99 1.61 -7.49
N PRO A 490 -23.31 0.50 -6.82
CA PRO A 490 -22.70 -0.79 -7.11
C PRO A 490 -23.29 -1.42 -8.38
N GLN A 491 -22.42 -1.97 -9.23
CA GLN A 491 -22.83 -2.67 -10.44
C GLN A 491 -22.25 -4.09 -10.45
N PHE A 492 -23.11 -5.11 -10.36
CA PHE A 492 -22.69 -6.51 -10.39
C PHE A 492 -22.58 -7.01 -11.83
N PHE A 493 -21.48 -7.69 -12.12
CA PHE A 493 -21.21 -8.32 -13.41
C PHE A 493 -20.67 -9.73 -13.23
N PHE A 494 -20.91 -10.58 -14.22
CA PHE A 494 -20.09 -11.75 -14.44
C PHE A 494 -18.92 -11.37 -15.35
N VAL A 495 -17.69 -11.65 -14.93
CA VAL A 495 -16.51 -11.43 -15.77
C VAL A 495 -16.25 -12.71 -16.56
N PRO A 496 -16.50 -12.73 -17.88
CA PRO A 496 -16.22 -13.92 -18.69
C PRO A 496 -14.70 -14.12 -18.82
N ASP A 497 -14.31 -15.22 -19.45
CA ASP A 497 -12.92 -15.51 -19.78
C ASP A 497 -12.40 -14.64 -20.94
N ASP A 498 -12.44 -13.30 -20.76
CA ASP A 498 -12.13 -12.27 -21.76
C ASP A 498 -10.62 -12.08 -21.95
N PRO A 499 -10.07 -12.35 -23.16
CA PRO A 499 -8.66 -12.09 -23.47
C PRO A 499 -8.24 -10.62 -23.29
N ALA A 500 -9.16 -9.66 -23.33
CA ALA A 500 -8.85 -8.25 -23.13
C ALA A 500 -8.37 -7.91 -21.71
N LEU A 501 -8.55 -8.82 -20.74
CA LEU A 501 -7.98 -8.70 -19.40
C LEU A 501 -6.48 -9.00 -19.34
N GLY A 502 -5.88 -9.52 -20.41
CA GLY A 502 -4.44 -9.79 -20.48
C GLY A 502 -3.96 -10.72 -19.37
N GLU A 503 -2.91 -10.31 -18.66
CA GLU A 503 -2.33 -11.06 -17.54
C GLU A 503 -3.29 -11.24 -16.35
N TYR A 504 -4.29 -10.36 -16.21
CA TYR A 504 -5.28 -10.42 -15.12
C TYR A 504 -6.38 -11.45 -15.36
N ARG A 505 -6.48 -11.99 -16.58
CA ARG A 505 -7.51 -12.95 -16.97
C ARG A 505 -7.58 -14.12 -16.00
N ALA A 506 -6.45 -14.69 -15.59
CA ALA A 506 -6.39 -15.83 -14.66
C ALA A 506 -6.97 -15.53 -13.27
N LEU A 507 -7.05 -14.25 -12.88
CA LEU A 507 -7.55 -13.83 -11.56
C LEU A 507 -9.04 -13.52 -11.56
N PHE A 508 -9.60 -13.07 -12.69
CA PHE A 508 -10.97 -12.54 -12.77
C PHE A 508 -11.89 -13.33 -13.71
N ALA A 509 -11.35 -14.16 -14.62
CA ALA A 509 -12.15 -14.95 -15.53
C ALA A 509 -13.11 -15.88 -14.78
N ASN A 510 -14.35 -15.94 -15.26
CA ASN A 510 -15.43 -16.77 -14.72
C ASN A 510 -15.79 -16.45 -13.26
N THR A 511 -15.67 -15.18 -12.85
CA THR A 511 -16.03 -14.75 -11.49
C THR A 511 -17.10 -13.66 -11.50
N VAL A 512 -17.88 -13.59 -10.41
CA VAL A 512 -18.79 -12.48 -10.18
C VAL A 512 -18.03 -11.35 -9.50
N CYS A 513 -18.10 -10.17 -10.11
CA CYS A 513 -17.44 -8.96 -9.64
C CYS A 513 -18.43 -7.82 -9.46
N MET A 514 -18.04 -6.86 -8.63
CA MET A 514 -18.74 -5.61 -8.47
C MET A 514 -17.86 -4.46 -8.95
N LEU A 515 -18.42 -3.60 -9.79
CA LEU A 515 -17.81 -2.38 -10.30
C LEU A 515 -18.38 -1.18 -9.53
N GLU A 516 -17.50 -0.37 -8.97
CA GLU A 516 -17.84 0.84 -8.21
C GLU A 516 -16.95 2.00 -8.66
N ASN A 517 -17.47 3.23 -8.62
CA ASN A 517 -16.66 4.43 -8.69
C ASN A 517 -15.72 4.45 -7.47
N ARG A 518 -14.42 4.61 -7.68
CA ARG A 518 -13.43 4.55 -6.59
C ARG A 518 -13.55 5.76 -5.65
N ASP A 519 -13.87 6.93 -6.21
CA ASP A 519 -13.91 8.20 -5.52
C ASP A 519 -15.20 8.97 -5.89
N PRO A 520 -16.36 8.56 -5.34
CA PRO A 520 -17.64 9.21 -5.62
C PRO A 520 -17.75 10.52 -4.83
N THR A 521 -17.53 11.65 -5.49
CA THR A 521 -17.68 13.00 -4.92
C THR A 521 -19.00 13.64 -5.40
N VAL A 522 -19.44 14.74 -4.76
CA VAL A 522 -20.68 15.47 -5.16
C VAL A 522 -20.63 15.94 -6.61
N ASP A 523 -19.48 16.43 -7.05
CA ASP A 523 -19.26 16.92 -8.41
C ASP A 523 -19.01 15.78 -9.41
N ASP A 524 -18.70 14.57 -8.94
CA ASP A 524 -18.28 13.37 -9.68
C ASP A 524 -17.14 13.57 -10.71
N GLU A 525 -16.62 14.79 -10.83
CA GLU A 525 -15.58 15.20 -11.78
C GLU A 525 -14.16 15.08 -11.22
N THR A 526 -13.99 15.06 -9.90
CA THR A 526 -12.67 15.06 -9.26
C THR A 526 -12.41 13.81 -8.42
N ASP A 527 -11.39 13.03 -8.79
CA ASP A 527 -10.89 11.90 -7.98
C ASP A 527 -9.99 12.43 -6.85
N ASN A 528 -10.62 13.11 -5.87
CA ASN A 528 -9.89 13.87 -4.85
C ASN A 528 -10.37 13.60 -3.41
N SER A 529 -11.01 12.47 -3.16
CA SER A 529 -11.39 12.08 -1.80
C SER A 529 -10.14 11.88 -0.91
N LYS A 530 -10.30 12.03 0.40
CA LYS A 530 -9.22 11.92 1.41
C LYS A 530 -9.46 10.72 2.33
N SER A 531 -8.38 10.09 2.79
CA SER A 531 -8.45 9.14 3.92
C SER A 531 -8.86 9.85 5.21
N THR A 532 -9.37 9.07 6.16
CA THR A 532 -9.65 9.55 7.50
C THR A 532 -8.42 10.13 8.18
N SER A 533 -7.25 9.47 8.11
CA SER A 533 -6.01 10.03 8.68
C SER A 533 -5.63 11.37 8.07
N LYS A 534 -5.82 11.56 6.76
CA LYS A 534 -5.51 12.83 6.11
C LYS A 534 -6.45 13.94 6.55
N VAL A 535 -7.74 13.65 6.74
CA VAL A 535 -8.70 14.61 7.30
C VAL A 535 -8.32 14.98 8.73
N ILE A 536 -7.96 14.01 9.57
CA ILE A 536 -7.52 14.25 10.95
C ILE A 536 -6.31 15.18 10.96
N ASN A 537 -5.27 14.88 10.19
CA ASN A 537 -4.07 15.72 10.11
C ASN A 537 -4.43 17.14 9.66
N LYS A 538 -5.30 17.29 8.65
CA LYS A 538 -5.75 18.59 8.17
C LYS A 538 -6.52 19.39 9.23
N MET A 539 -7.38 18.74 10.02
CA MET A 539 -8.09 19.37 11.13
C MET A 539 -7.18 19.74 12.32
N LEU A 540 -6.07 19.01 12.51
CA LEU A 540 -5.07 19.34 13.52
C LEU A 540 -4.15 20.49 13.07
N GLU A 541 -3.89 20.59 11.77
CA GLU A 541 -3.08 21.65 11.17
C GLU A 541 -3.81 23.01 11.17
N ASP A 542 -5.13 23.02 11.00
CA ASP A 542 -5.93 24.24 10.84
C ASP A 542 -7.31 24.09 11.52
N ASN A 543 -7.65 25.03 12.40
CA ASN A 543 -8.90 25.02 13.15
C ASN A 543 -10.12 25.51 12.32
N ASP A 544 -9.92 26.05 11.12
CA ASP A 544 -11.00 26.37 10.17
C ASP A 544 -11.46 25.15 9.36
N HIS A 545 -10.84 23.99 9.59
CA HIS A 545 -11.18 22.72 8.95
C HIS A 545 -12.11 21.87 9.84
N HIS A 546 -13.25 21.45 9.30
CA HIS A 546 -14.27 20.72 10.05
C HIS A 546 -14.88 19.58 9.23
N VAL A 547 -15.45 18.60 9.93
CA VAL A 547 -16.30 17.59 9.28
C VAL A 547 -17.77 17.97 9.39
N ASP A 548 -18.57 17.55 8.41
CA ASP A 548 -20.03 17.60 8.47
C ASP A 548 -20.56 16.54 9.43
N GLN A 549 -20.64 16.89 10.73
CA GLN A 549 -21.04 15.95 11.79
C GLN A 549 -22.50 15.48 11.63
N GLU A 550 -23.39 16.31 11.08
CA GLU A 550 -24.78 15.89 10.83
C GLU A 550 -24.84 14.80 9.76
N LEU A 551 -24.05 14.91 8.69
CA LEU A 551 -23.97 13.88 7.67
C LEU A 551 -23.24 12.62 8.18
N VAL A 552 -22.22 12.77 9.03
CA VAL A 552 -21.60 11.65 9.74
C VAL A 552 -22.65 10.92 10.58
N LEU A 553 -23.48 11.65 11.33
CA LEU A 553 -24.53 11.05 12.14
C LEU A 553 -25.53 10.29 11.27
N LYS A 554 -25.99 10.86 10.15
CA LYS A 554 -26.87 10.15 9.18
C LYS A 554 -26.22 8.85 8.68
N ALA A 555 -24.93 8.88 8.34
CA ALA A 555 -24.20 7.68 7.91
C ALA A 555 -24.11 6.63 9.01
N ARG A 556 -23.83 7.02 10.25
CA ARG A 556 -23.76 6.09 11.39
C ARG A 556 -25.13 5.50 11.74
N LEU A 557 -26.20 6.28 11.66
CA LEU A 557 -27.57 5.76 11.82
C LEU A 557 -27.91 4.72 10.74
N LEU A 558 -27.46 4.94 9.50
CA LEU A 558 -27.59 3.94 8.44
C LEU A 558 -26.83 2.65 8.76
N ASP A 559 -25.58 2.76 9.22
CA ASP A 559 -24.75 1.60 9.61
C ASP A 559 -25.46 0.77 10.69
N MET A 560 -26.03 1.44 11.69
CA MET A 560 -26.81 0.81 12.76
C MET A 560 -28.09 0.16 12.23
N LEU A 561 -28.79 0.81 11.30
CA LEU A 561 -30.01 0.30 10.68
C LEU A 561 -29.74 -1.01 9.92
N ILE A 562 -28.62 -1.10 9.19
CA ILE A 562 -28.28 -2.25 8.34
C ILE A 562 -27.43 -3.31 9.05
N ALA A 563 -27.11 -3.12 10.34
CA ALA A 563 -26.23 -3.99 11.13
C ALA A 563 -24.81 -4.15 10.53
N ASP A 564 -24.29 -3.07 9.93
CA ASP A 564 -22.90 -3.02 9.45
C ASP A 564 -21.99 -2.66 10.63
N PHE A 565 -21.38 -3.69 11.22
CA PHE A 565 -20.58 -3.54 12.45
C PHE A 565 -19.15 -3.07 12.20
N ASP A 566 -18.63 -3.23 10.98
CA ASP A 566 -17.22 -3.04 10.67
C ASP A 566 -16.97 -1.65 10.12
N ARG A 567 -16.98 -0.64 11.01
CA ARG A 567 -16.91 0.78 10.63
C ARG A 567 -15.66 1.46 11.22
N HIS A 568 -14.50 0.85 11.00
CA HIS A 568 -13.20 1.47 11.30
C HIS A 568 -12.85 2.58 10.30
N ALA A 569 -11.76 3.31 10.52
CA ALA A 569 -11.49 4.57 9.81
C ALA A 569 -11.22 4.40 8.29
N ASP A 570 -10.69 3.26 7.81
CA ASP A 570 -10.47 2.98 6.38
C ASP A 570 -11.77 2.65 5.62
N GLN A 571 -12.86 2.45 6.36
CA GLN A 571 -14.21 2.28 5.80
C GLN A 571 -14.85 3.60 5.37
N TRP A 572 -14.08 4.70 5.42
CA TRP A 572 -14.50 6.04 5.09
C TRP A 572 -13.50 6.69 4.15
N LYS A 573 -14.03 7.31 3.10
CA LYS A 573 -13.37 8.39 2.39
C LYS A 573 -14.08 9.70 2.71
N TRP A 574 -13.43 10.80 2.40
CA TRP A 574 -13.95 12.13 2.69
C TRP A 574 -13.87 13.00 1.46
N GLY A 575 -15.02 13.49 1.02
CA GLY A 575 -15.05 14.55 0.01
C GLY A 575 -14.85 15.90 0.67
N THR A 576 -14.50 16.90 -0.13
CA THR A 576 -14.14 18.23 0.37
C THR A 576 -15.02 19.31 -0.24
N GLY A 577 -15.62 20.15 0.60
CA GLY A 577 -16.24 21.42 0.23
C GLY A 577 -15.39 22.60 0.74
N ASP A 578 -15.46 23.72 0.03
CA ASP A 578 -14.80 24.96 0.44
C ASP A 578 -15.75 25.83 1.29
N THR A 579 -15.27 26.35 2.42
CA THR A 579 -16.03 27.26 3.28
C THR A 579 -15.63 28.73 3.12
N GLY A 580 -14.64 29.02 2.25
CA GLY A 580 -14.04 30.33 2.05
C GLY A 580 -12.94 30.69 3.06
N LYS A 581 -12.87 29.98 4.19
CA LYS A 581 -11.81 30.12 5.21
C LYS A 581 -11.04 28.82 5.45
N GLY A 582 -11.74 27.69 5.40
CA GLY A 582 -11.15 26.37 5.51
C GLY A 582 -11.90 25.35 4.66
N LYS A 583 -11.96 24.10 5.13
CA LYS A 583 -12.56 22.98 4.41
C LYS A 583 -13.64 22.33 5.25
N LEU A 584 -14.76 21.98 4.60
CA LEU A 584 -15.78 21.11 5.15
C LEU A 584 -15.62 19.72 4.54
N TYR A 585 -15.36 18.72 5.38
CA TYR A 585 -15.20 17.34 4.96
C TYR A 585 -16.51 16.58 5.16
N TYR A 586 -17.05 15.98 4.10
CA TYR A 586 -18.25 15.16 4.16
C TYR A 586 -17.92 13.67 4.03
N PRO A 587 -18.58 12.79 4.80
CA PRO A 587 -18.28 11.36 4.77
C PRO A 587 -18.77 10.71 3.47
N ILE A 588 -17.93 9.83 2.93
CA ILE A 588 -18.22 8.91 1.84
C ILE A 588 -17.96 7.51 2.38
N PRO A 589 -18.99 6.81 2.90
CA PRO A 589 -18.81 5.45 3.38
C PRO A 589 -18.48 4.51 2.22
N ARG A 590 -17.51 3.64 2.43
CA ARG A 590 -17.12 2.58 1.49
C ARG A 590 -17.23 1.20 2.16
N ASP A 591 -17.03 0.17 1.34
CA ASP A 591 -16.92 -1.23 1.72
C ASP A 591 -18.04 -1.68 2.68
N ARG A 592 -19.19 -1.99 2.06
CA ARG A 592 -20.42 -2.41 2.72
C ARG A 592 -20.53 -3.93 2.85
N ASP A 593 -19.40 -4.62 2.95
CA ASP A 593 -19.34 -6.08 2.94
C ASP A 593 -19.92 -6.72 4.21
N GLN A 594 -20.07 -5.97 5.32
CA GLN A 594 -20.71 -6.45 6.55
C GLN A 594 -22.16 -5.98 6.72
N ALA A 595 -22.72 -5.27 5.74
CA ALA A 595 -24.12 -4.91 5.75
C ALA A 595 -25.02 -6.17 5.74
N PHE A 596 -26.03 -6.15 6.59
CA PHE A 596 -26.92 -7.29 6.89
C PHE A 596 -26.21 -8.52 7.44
N PHE A 597 -25.04 -8.39 8.09
CA PHE A 597 -24.34 -9.53 8.69
C PHE A 597 -25.27 -10.39 9.55
N LYS A 598 -25.31 -11.71 9.31
CA LYS A 598 -26.10 -12.64 10.12
C LYS A 598 -25.48 -14.03 10.11
N SER A 599 -25.35 -14.62 11.30
CA SER A 599 -25.02 -16.03 11.45
C SER A 599 -26.01 -16.76 12.35
N ASP A 600 -26.35 -17.99 11.98
CA ASP A 600 -27.16 -18.94 12.75
C ASP A 600 -26.31 -20.10 13.34
N GLY A 601 -24.98 -20.01 13.27
CA GLY A 601 -24.06 -21.01 13.80
C GLY A 601 -23.84 -20.91 15.31
N LEU A 602 -23.65 -22.05 15.98
CA LEU A 602 -23.34 -22.10 17.42
C LEU A 602 -22.04 -21.37 17.78
N LEU A 603 -21.01 -21.42 16.91
CA LEU A 603 -19.73 -20.77 17.16
C LEU A 603 -19.88 -19.24 17.20
N VAL A 604 -20.48 -18.64 16.17
CA VAL A 604 -20.71 -17.19 16.12
C VAL A 604 -21.68 -16.78 17.23
N GLY A 605 -22.72 -17.57 17.50
CA GLY A 605 -23.65 -17.33 18.61
C GLY A 605 -22.97 -17.36 19.99
N TYR A 606 -21.95 -18.21 20.19
CA TYR A 606 -21.13 -18.19 21.40
C TYR A 606 -20.22 -16.95 21.45
N LEU A 607 -19.52 -16.64 20.35
CA LEU A 607 -18.62 -15.50 20.26
C LEU A 607 -19.37 -14.18 20.49
N SER A 608 -20.54 -13.99 19.87
CA SER A 608 -21.35 -12.79 20.03
C SER A 608 -21.84 -12.58 21.46
N ARG A 609 -22.07 -13.64 22.24
CA ARG A 609 -22.50 -13.50 23.64
C ARG A 609 -21.37 -13.28 24.64
N ARG A 610 -20.14 -13.67 24.30
CA ARG A 610 -19.03 -13.77 25.28
C ARG A 610 -17.79 -12.95 24.96
N LYS A 611 -17.44 -12.81 23.69
CA LYS A 611 -16.12 -12.27 23.26
C LYS A 611 -16.23 -11.12 22.26
N MET A 612 -17.18 -11.19 21.33
CA MET A 612 -17.32 -10.27 20.20
C MET A 612 -18.78 -9.82 20.04
N PRO A 613 -19.33 -9.05 20.99
CA PRO A 613 -20.75 -8.71 21.00
C PRO A 613 -21.21 -7.80 19.85
N PHE A 614 -20.28 -7.23 19.09
CA PHE A 614 -20.58 -6.56 17.82
C PHE A 614 -21.09 -7.52 16.72
N LEU A 615 -20.88 -8.84 16.86
CA LEU A 615 -21.39 -9.87 15.95
C LEU A 615 -22.84 -10.31 16.25
N GLU A 616 -23.66 -9.45 16.87
CA GLU A 616 -25.07 -9.77 17.21
C GLU A 616 -25.96 -10.01 15.98
N GLY A 617 -25.59 -9.41 14.84
CA GLY A 617 -26.19 -9.62 13.54
C GLY A 617 -27.52 -8.90 13.26
N PHE A 618 -27.99 -9.05 12.03
CA PHE A 618 -29.14 -8.37 11.45
C PHE A 618 -30.45 -9.05 11.87
N ASN A 619 -30.98 -8.63 13.02
CA ASN A 619 -32.25 -9.07 13.59
C ASN A 619 -33.30 -7.94 13.57
N TYR A 620 -34.57 -8.27 13.85
CA TYR A 620 -35.64 -7.27 14.00
C TYR A 620 -35.33 -6.22 15.07
N ASP A 621 -34.55 -6.64 16.06
CA ASP A 621 -34.21 -5.87 17.25
C ASP A 621 -32.70 -5.68 17.29
N ILE A 622 -32.27 -4.51 17.77
CA ILE A 622 -30.88 -4.25 18.13
C ILE A 622 -30.76 -4.59 19.61
N HIS A 623 -30.04 -5.67 19.94
CA HIS A 623 -30.00 -6.13 21.34
C HIS A 623 -29.23 -5.15 22.20
N ASN A 624 -28.07 -4.68 21.71
CA ASN A 624 -27.29 -3.68 22.40
C ASN A 624 -26.56 -2.77 21.40
N ILE A 625 -27.08 -1.54 21.30
CA ILE A 625 -26.57 -0.51 20.40
C ILE A 625 -25.11 -0.14 20.72
N LYS A 626 -24.70 -0.19 22.00
CA LYS A 626 -23.34 0.15 22.42
C LYS A 626 -22.35 -0.91 21.97
N THR A 627 -22.69 -2.19 22.13
CA THR A 627 -21.79 -3.27 21.72
C THR A 627 -21.72 -3.40 20.20
N MET A 628 -22.82 -3.19 19.48
CA MET A 628 -22.81 -3.17 18.02
C MET A 628 -21.84 -2.10 17.47
N ASN A 629 -21.76 -0.94 18.12
CA ASN A 629 -20.87 0.15 17.72
C ASN A 629 -19.45 0.07 18.32
N SER A 630 -19.03 -1.08 18.87
CA SER A 630 -17.73 -1.21 19.54
C SER A 630 -16.53 -0.93 18.63
N VAL A 631 -16.63 -1.28 17.34
CA VAL A 631 -15.58 -1.04 16.33
C VAL A 631 -15.51 0.45 15.96
N ALA A 632 -16.66 1.11 15.86
CA ALA A 632 -16.77 2.51 15.44
C ALA A 632 -16.55 3.53 16.56
N LYS A 633 -16.44 3.08 17.83
CA LYS A 633 -16.43 3.96 19.01
C LYS A 633 -15.42 5.12 18.92
N ASP A 634 -14.23 4.87 18.37
CA ASP A 634 -13.15 5.86 18.33
C ASP A 634 -13.35 6.81 17.15
N PHE A 635 -13.90 6.33 16.03
CA PHE A 635 -14.38 7.16 14.94
C PHE A 635 -15.51 8.09 15.40
N ASP A 636 -16.53 7.54 16.08
CA ASP A 636 -17.68 8.30 16.57
C ASP A 636 -17.27 9.39 17.58
N ARG A 637 -16.34 9.07 18.50
CA ARG A 637 -15.79 10.04 19.46
C ARG A 637 -15.04 11.20 18.81
N LEU A 638 -14.47 10.98 17.63
CA LEU A 638 -13.68 11.97 16.92
C LEU A 638 -14.53 12.87 16.03
N PHE A 639 -15.56 12.30 15.39
CA PHE A 639 -16.34 12.98 14.36
C PHE A 639 -17.77 13.35 14.78
N LEU A 640 -18.23 12.96 15.99
CA LEU A 640 -19.54 13.32 16.54
C LEU A 640 -19.42 13.99 17.92
N ASN A 641 -18.39 14.79 18.12
CA ASN A 641 -18.04 15.39 19.42
C ASN A 641 -18.63 16.79 19.69
N ASN A 642 -19.25 17.44 18.70
CA ASN A 642 -19.74 18.82 18.84
C ASN A 642 -21.26 18.98 18.63
N LEU A 643 -21.99 17.88 18.38
CA LEU A 643 -23.43 17.93 18.20
C LEU A 643 -24.18 17.98 19.54
N GLU A 644 -25.03 19.00 19.72
CA GLU A 644 -25.92 19.10 20.87
C GLU A 644 -27.09 18.10 20.80
N GLU A 645 -27.67 17.74 21.95
CA GLU A 645 -28.78 16.77 22.04
C GLU A 645 -29.97 17.10 21.12
N HIS A 646 -30.31 18.39 20.98
CA HIS A 646 -31.43 18.81 20.15
C HIS A 646 -31.15 18.58 18.66
N VAL A 647 -29.89 18.75 18.23
CA VAL A 647 -29.44 18.46 16.85
C VAL A 647 -29.47 16.96 16.59
N TRP A 648 -29.01 16.15 17.55
CA TRP A 648 -29.13 14.68 17.46
C TRP A 648 -30.57 14.23 17.23
N LYS A 649 -31.52 14.72 18.04
CA LYS A 649 -32.95 14.37 17.89
C LYS A 649 -33.51 14.80 16.55
N LYS A 650 -33.14 16.00 16.08
CA LYS A 650 -33.54 16.51 14.76
C LYS A 650 -33.02 15.60 13.64
N VAL A 651 -31.72 15.30 13.63
CA VAL A 651 -31.09 14.45 12.59
C VAL A 651 -31.68 13.04 12.59
N ILE A 652 -31.96 12.46 13.77
CA ILE A 652 -32.62 11.15 13.85
C ILE A 652 -34.03 11.20 13.26
N ALA A 653 -34.83 12.22 13.59
CA ALA A 653 -36.17 12.38 13.06
C ALA A 653 -36.16 12.56 11.53
N GLU A 654 -35.25 13.38 10.99
CA GLU A 654 -35.04 13.53 9.56
C GLU A 654 -34.65 12.21 8.90
N PHE A 655 -33.70 11.49 9.49
CA PHE A 655 -33.25 10.20 8.98
C PHE A 655 -34.40 9.19 8.90
N GLN A 656 -35.23 9.09 9.92
CA GLN A 656 -36.39 8.19 9.90
C GLN A 656 -37.46 8.60 8.89
N ALA A 657 -37.70 9.90 8.73
CA ALA A 657 -38.64 10.41 7.74
C ALA A 657 -38.16 10.12 6.31
N ASN A 658 -36.86 10.31 6.06
CA ASN A 658 -36.24 10.06 4.77
C ASN A 658 -36.17 8.57 4.42
N ILE A 659 -35.99 7.70 5.42
CA ILE A 659 -36.00 6.24 5.25
C ILE A 659 -37.42 5.71 5.50
N SER A 660 -38.40 6.17 4.72
CA SER A 660 -39.81 5.76 4.84
C SER A 660 -40.03 4.27 4.51
N ASP A 661 -41.24 3.77 4.77
CA ASP A 661 -41.61 2.39 4.41
C ASP A 661 -41.51 2.15 2.90
N ASP A 662 -41.96 3.13 2.10
CA ASP A 662 -41.86 3.08 0.64
C ASP A 662 -40.40 3.08 0.17
N VAL A 663 -39.52 3.85 0.83
CA VAL A 663 -38.09 3.86 0.53
C VAL A 663 -37.47 2.49 0.85
N ILE A 664 -37.80 1.89 1.98
CA ILE A 664 -37.32 0.56 2.36
C ILE A 664 -37.82 -0.51 1.37
N ASP A 665 -39.11 -0.50 1.06
CA ASP A 665 -39.72 -1.49 0.16
C ASP A 665 -39.17 -1.34 -1.26
N SER A 666 -38.98 -0.10 -1.74
CA SER A 666 -38.32 0.18 -3.01
C SER A 666 -36.85 -0.26 -3.01
N ALA A 667 -36.11 -0.03 -1.93
CA ALA A 667 -34.70 -0.39 -1.82
C ALA A 667 -34.50 -1.91 -1.94
N VAL A 668 -35.32 -2.73 -1.26
CA VAL A 668 -35.19 -4.20 -1.33
C VAL A 668 -35.57 -4.77 -2.70
N THR A 669 -36.32 -4.03 -3.52
CA THR A 669 -36.61 -4.45 -4.91
C THR A 669 -35.40 -4.41 -5.83
N LYS A 670 -34.30 -3.76 -5.42
CA LYS A 670 -33.03 -3.76 -6.16
C LYS A 670 -32.28 -5.07 -6.06
N LEU A 671 -32.67 -5.96 -5.15
CA LEU A 671 -32.12 -7.31 -5.09
C LEU A 671 -32.46 -8.08 -6.38
N PRO A 672 -31.57 -8.97 -6.85
CA PRO A 672 -31.87 -9.82 -8.00
C PRO A 672 -33.19 -10.60 -7.78
N PRO A 673 -34.07 -10.75 -8.80
CA PRO A 673 -35.42 -11.30 -8.58
C PRO A 673 -35.49 -12.63 -7.83
N PRO A 674 -34.63 -13.64 -8.12
CA PRO A 674 -34.61 -14.88 -7.34
C PRO A 674 -34.27 -14.68 -5.87
N ILE A 675 -33.39 -13.72 -5.57
CA ILE A 675 -32.96 -13.37 -4.21
C ILE A 675 -34.03 -12.55 -3.50
N ALA A 676 -34.66 -11.61 -4.21
CA ALA A 676 -35.75 -10.80 -3.69
C ALA A 676 -36.93 -11.68 -3.24
N ALA A 677 -37.29 -12.68 -4.04
CA ALA A 677 -38.35 -13.64 -3.72
C ALA A 677 -38.08 -14.43 -2.42
N MET A 678 -36.81 -14.64 -2.05
CA MET A 678 -36.41 -15.37 -0.85
C MET A 678 -36.42 -14.49 0.40
N ASN A 679 -35.91 -13.25 0.32
CA ASN A 679 -35.55 -12.47 1.50
C ASN A 679 -36.05 -11.03 1.55
N ALA A 680 -36.53 -10.43 0.44
CA ALA A 680 -36.84 -9.00 0.39
C ALA A 680 -37.84 -8.57 1.46
N SER A 681 -38.94 -9.33 1.64
CA SER A 681 -39.95 -9.05 2.65
C SER A 681 -39.40 -9.12 4.08
N THR A 682 -38.51 -10.08 4.35
CA THR A 682 -37.87 -10.24 5.66
C THR A 682 -36.87 -9.12 5.94
N ILE A 683 -36.07 -8.74 4.93
CA ILE A 683 -35.13 -7.63 5.05
C ILE A 683 -35.89 -6.31 5.28
N ALA A 684 -36.93 -6.04 4.51
CA ALA A 684 -37.78 -4.86 4.68
C ALA A 684 -38.42 -4.80 6.07
N ALA A 685 -39.00 -5.91 6.54
CA ALA A 685 -39.61 -5.97 7.86
C ALA A 685 -38.60 -5.72 9.00
N LYS A 686 -37.37 -6.25 8.89
CA LYS A 686 -36.30 -5.97 9.84
C LYS A 686 -35.84 -4.52 9.79
N LEU A 687 -35.65 -3.94 8.61
CA LEU A 687 -35.30 -2.53 8.44
C LEU A 687 -36.36 -1.63 9.08
N LYS A 688 -37.65 -1.87 8.80
CA LYS A 688 -38.77 -1.11 9.39
C LYS A 688 -38.78 -1.20 10.93
N SER A 689 -38.62 -2.42 11.46
CA SER A 689 -38.55 -2.65 12.92
C SER A 689 -37.36 -1.93 13.56
N ARG A 690 -36.16 -2.06 12.99
CA ARG A 690 -34.95 -1.39 13.50
C ARG A 690 -35.09 0.12 13.43
N ARG A 691 -35.55 0.68 12.30
CA ARG A 691 -35.77 2.12 12.11
C ARG A 691 -36.68 2.69 13.19
N ALA A 692 -37.81 2.03 13.49
CA ALA A 692 -38.75 2.49 14.52
C ALA A 692 -38.11 2.60 15.92
N ARG A 693 -37.17 1.69 16.24
CA ARG A 693 -36.51 1.61 17.56
C ARG A 693 -35.34 2.56 17.76
N ILE A 694 -34.78 3.11 16.68
CA ILE A 694 -33.67 4.10 16.76
C ILE A 694 -34.09 5.34 17.57
N LEU A 695 -35.38 5.72 17.59
CA LEU A 695 -35.88 6.85 18.39
C LEU A 695 -36.28 6.49 19.82
N SER A 696 -36.74 5.27 20.10
CA SER A 696 -37.45 5.01 21.36
C SER A 696 -36.52 4.95 22.58
N GLY A 697 -35.21 4.82 22.40
CA GLY A 697 -34.26 4.63 23.51
C GLY A 697 -34.50 3.33 24.31
N GLU A 698 -35.48 2.51 23.90
CA GLU A 698 -35.89 1.26 24.56
C GLU A 698 -34.99 0.08 24.19
N SER A 699 -33.95 0.28 23.39
CA SER A 699 -32.92 -0.73 23.10
C SER A 699 -31.95 -0.90 24.26
N GLY A 700 -32.43 -1.21 25.48
CA GLY A 700 -31.61 -1.64 26.63
C GLY A 700 -30.39 -0.78 26.98
N GLY A 701 -30.32 0.46 26.50
CA GLY A 701 -29.11 1.26 26.45
C GLY A 701 -29.35 2.49 25.58
N SER A 702 -29.56 3.63 26.26
CA SER A 702 -29.63 4.96 25.66
C SER A 702 -28.52 5.18 24.62
N LEU A 703 -28.89 5.77 23.48
CA LEU A 703 -28.00 6.33 22.44
C LEU A 703 -27.24 7.59 22.90
N LYS A 704 -27.59 8.14 24.08
CA LYS A 704 -26.78 9.14 24.79
C LYS A 704 -25.60 8.51 25.52
#